data_AF-A0A938W3S2-F1
#
_entry.id   AF-A0A938W3S2-F1
#
_cell.length_a   1.000
_cell.length_b   1.000
_cell.length_c   1.000
_cell.angle_alpha   90.00
_cell.angle_beta   90.00
_cell.angle_gamma   90.00
#
_symmetry.space_group_name_H-M   'P 1'
#
loop_
_entity.id
_entity.type
_entity.pdbx_description
1 polymer ?
#
loop_
_entity_poly.entity_id
_entity_poly.type
_entity_poly.pdbx_seq_one_letter_code
_entity_poly.pdbx_strand_id
1 'polypeptide(L)'
;LIVVFAYLLSTALSVAPRISFFGSYVRLQGTFTFLSYVTLFLAVLTHLRSQAQVNRLIFTIILSSLPISIYGIIQHYGLDPLPWGGDVKERVAANMGNAIFVAAYLIMAVFLTFERLVDSVAALLSVERGGMADALRAGGYLFVLAVQLVCIVFTQSRGPWLGLAAGLYVFGMLGLLLAGRWAVGRSRAPGWLSRMVRPAWLTLIGLTLLGLVLLGVLNIPQGPLSSLCRQRYVDRICALSHLESGTNAVRVLIWEGAVDMMLKPHPPIEYPDGAADKVNPIRPLVGYGPESMWVAYNRFYPPDLAHYEARNASPDRSHNETFDALVRTGMLGFAAQLFLYGSVFYYALRWLGLVQGRRRRNLFLGLLAGGAATGVVVPLLADHSLRLAGIGLPAGLIVGVVLYVTLDLLLTPPVAQPAQPTDGAEPNPATQGHTAGRRQLLILAVFAAIAAHFVEVHFGIAIASTLTHFWILSAVLVAVGMGWTAPARQDETAPVALVARAAESRAAAGDRRREDAIPAARAGQRGASASASRPAPGAKGARKGKKAEPPPTARQAASGRKRDQRPRGQTAIEPAVRPSAQPSAWVGFLPFAFIAAIITLVLTWDYLVNQTGAATAAGVLWDAFTARVDNATFRVVRQPMLLILMIFTWGVGGLLAISEHARWRAAEGRSDAPAAGTHWPGQAAISLGAGVGVFLVYGLIQASRTSLKGLAGLDVFRHLAGHIVAFDAALLIGIMGLAIALWLADGRPRPPRWFSASPFLPLTGGLIAVALAFAVIMQVNVQIIQADTYYKQGLSYEGAGQWESAAILYREAAQLEPAEDFYYLFLGRALLQLSTTMQAGAASLPADLTGVPTADLLGIVERGLRTRNRDDMLRAAHAALTAAQRLNPLNTDHSANLARLNRSWAFANALGPNEAPTNAALRQLVEAKAPGVDLARLDLSLMHYRQATSLSPQNAQLWNELAAVQFVQGHTQEALATLERSRSLDRQYPQTYLQRADILAATGDKAGALAAYRAAAELTPKDIAVQSAVGVYSAQLGDLEGALTAFRRIIELESAALDLDERQLADLEALVARSGGYSMLLPAATSRRDALRGSIAARSGQLHLMWRNTALVLRDANRLPEALAAARTALTYASEGDKPTLDALIADLQRRSGG
;
A
#
# COMPACT_ATOMS: atom_id res chain seq x y z
N LEU A 1 -17.55 -3.64 -14.34
CA LEU A 1 -17.80 -4.80 -15.22
C LEU A 1 -16.62 -5.07 -16.16
N ILE A 2 -16.32 -4.26 -17.18
CA ILE A 2 -15.21 -4.56 -18.12
C ILE A 2 -13.86 -4.77 -17.39
N VAL A 3 -13.49 -3.88 -16.46
CA VAL A 3 -12.28 -4.04 -15.63
C VAL A 3 -12.30 -5.34 -14.80
N VAL A 4 -13.47 -5.74 -14.28
CA VAL A 4 -13.64 -7.00 -13.52
C VAL A 4 -13.40 -8.22 -14.42
N PHE A 5 -13.90 -8.18 -15.66
CA PHE A 5 -13.63 -9.24 -16.64
C PHE A 5 -12.14 -9.32 -16.98
N ALA A 6 -11.46 -8.19 -17.16
CA ALA A 6 -10.02 -8.17 -17.42
C ALA A 6 -9.19 -8.73 -16.24
N TYR A 7 -9.52 -8.38 -15.00
CA TYR A 7 -8.88 -8.97 -13.80
C TYR A 7 -9.10 -10.48 -13.70
N LEU A 8 -10.33 -10.96 -13.90
CA LEU A 8 -10.66 -12.39 -13.87
C LEU A 8 -9.96 -13.17 -15.00
N LEU A 9 -9.98 -12.64 -16.23
CA LEU A 9 -9.32 -13.25 -17.39
C LEU A 9 -7.81 -13.32 -17.20
N SER A 10 -7.18 -12.22 -16.77
CA SER A 10 -5.75 -12.18 -16.50
C SER A 10 -5.35 -13.11 -15.36
N THR A 11 -6.16 -13.21 -14.30
CA THR A 11 -5.92 -14.16 -13.20
C THR A 11 -6.00 -15.62 -13.66
N ALA A 12 -6.98 -15.96 -14.49
CA ALA A 12 -7.16 -17.30 -15.04
C ALA A 12 -6.06 -17.71 -16.04
N LEU A 13 -5.43 -16.73 -16.70
CA LEU A 13 -4.32 -16.92 -17.64
C LEU A 13 -2.95 -16.57 -17.03
N SER A 14 -2.87 -16.29 -15.73
CA SER A 14 -1.67 -15.78 -15.07
C SER A 14 -0.52 -16.79 -15.09
N VAL A 15 0.73 -16.30 -15.10
CA VAL A 15 1.91 -17.17 -14.89
C VAL A 15 1.99 -17.73 -13.46
N ALA A 16 1.30 -17.09 -12.51
CA ALA A 16 1.18 -17.50 -11.11
C ALA A 16 -0.26 -17.28 -10.58
N PRO A 17 -1.25 -18.12 -10.98
CA PRO A 17 -2.67 -17.86 -10.71
C PRO A 17 -3.05 -17.67 -9.24
N ARG A 18 -2.36 -18.36 -8.31
CA ARG A 18 -2.57 -18.19 -6.85
C ARG A 18 -2.23 -16.77 -6.40
N ILE A 19 -1.03 -16.30 -6.76
CA ILE A 19 -0.53 -14.96 -6.45
C ILE A 19 -1.44 -13.91 -7.11
N SER A 20 -1.94 -14.16 -8.33
CA SER A 20 -2.88 -13.25 -8.98
C SER A 20 -4.29 -13.22 -8.36
N PHE A 21 -4.72 -14.28 -7.68
CA PHE A 21 -6.01 -14.27 -6.99
C PHE A 21 -5.95 -13.59 -5.62
N PHE A 22 -5.03 -14.00 -4.75
CA PHE A 22 -4.92 -13.48 -3.37
C PHE A 22 -4.04 -12.23 -3.28
N GLY A 23 -2.97 -12.18 -4.06
CA GLY A 23 -1.89 -11.21 -4.00
C GLY A 23 -0.56 -11.89 -3.67
N SER A 24 0.53 -11.14 -3.78
CA SER A 24 1.80 -11.46 -3.16
C SER A 24 1.71 -11.23 -1.66
N TYR A 25 2.48 -12.00 -0.89
CA TYR A 25 2.65 -11.85 0.56
C TYR A 25 2.85 -10.40 1.03
N VAL A 26 3.68 -9.64 0.30
CA VAL A 26 4.12 -8.28 0.66
C VAL A 26 3.01 -7.23 0.51
N ARG A 27 1.96 -7.51 -0.26
CA ARG A 27 0.94 -6.50 -0.65
C ARG A 27 -0.51 -6.95 -0.48
N LEU A 28 -0.81 -8.23 -0.70
CA LEU A 28 -2.16 -8.82 -0.71
C LEU A 28 -3.14 -8.07 -1.65
N GLN A 29 -2.69 -7.53 -2.78
CA GLN A 29 -3.55 -6.78 -3.74
C GLN A 29 -3.94 -7.61 -4.99
N GLY A 30 -4.23 -8.90 -4.80
CA GLY A 30 -4.74 -9.76 -5.87
C GLY A 30 -6.17 -9.43 -6.30
N THR A 31 -6.71 -10.20 -7.23
CA THR A 31 -8.08 -10.07 -7.73
C THR A 31 -9.15 -10.13 -6.62
N PHE A 32 -8.94 -10.89 -5.56
CA PHE A 32 -9.82 -10.91 -4.38
C PHE A 32 -9.96 -9.52 -3.73
N THR A 33 -8.83 -8.84 -3.53
CA THR A 33 -8.76 -7.49 -2.94
C THR A 33 -9.32 -6.44 -3.89
N PHE A 34 -9.05 -6.55 -5.20
CA PHE A 34 -9.69 -5.72 -6.22
C PHE A 34 -11.23 -5.87 -6.24
N LEU A 35 -11.73 -7.11 -6.20
CA LEU A 35 -13.17 -7.41 -6.12
C LEU A 35 -13.79 -6.88 -4.81
N SER A 36 -13.01 -6.83 -3.73
CA SER A 36 -13.44 -6.21 -2.47
C SER A 36 -13.64 -4.69 -2.62
N TYR A 37 -12.76 -3.97 -3.32
CA TYR A 37 -12.98 -2.55 -3.64
C TYR A 37 -14.20 -2.32 -4.54
N VAL A 38 -14.42 -3.19 -5.54
CA VAL A 38 -15.63 -3.15 -6.38
C VAL A 38 -16.89 -3.42 -5.55
N THR A 39 -16.81 -4.30 -4.55
CA THR A 39 -17.89 -4.57 -3.60
C THR A 39 -18.18 -3.36 -2.71
N LEU A 40 -17.15 -2.65 -2.23
CA LEU A 40 -17.31 -1.37 -1.51
C LEU A 40 -17.96 -0.29 -2.38
N PHE A 41 -17.52 -0.14 -3.64
CA PHE A 41 -18.17 0.76 -4.61
C PHE A 41 -19.66 0.42 -4.77
N LEU A 42 -20.00 -0.86 -4.97
CA LEU A 42 -21.38 -1.30 -5.12
C LEU A 42 -22.21 -1.07 -3.84
N ALA A 43 -21.66 -1.35 -2.66
CA ALA A 43 -22.33 -1.14 -1.38
C ALA A 43 -22.62 0.35 -1.10
N VAL A 44 -21.67 1.25 -1.38
CA VAL A 44 -21.91 2.69 -1.33
C VAL A 44 -22.97 3.09 -2.37
N LEU A 45 -22.88 2.56 -3.59
CA LEU A 45 -23.82 2.86 -4.67
C LEU A 45 -25.26 2.38 -4.39
N THR A 46 -25.45 1.27 -3.65
CA THR A 46 -26.78 0.76 -3.26
C THR A 46 -27.35 1.40 -2.00
N HIS A 47 -26.52 1.72 -1.00
CA HIS A 47 -26.99 2.17 0.31
C HIS A 47 -26.92 3.68 0.56
N LEU A 48 -26.08 4.43 -0.16
CA LEU A 48 -25.95 5.89 0.02
C LEU A 48 -27.18 6.61 -0.58
N ARG A 49 -28.14 6.98 0.28
CA ARG A 49 -29.47 7.50 -0.10
C ARG A 49 -29.89 8.77 0.63
N SER A 50 -29.08 9.28 1.56
CA SER A 50 -29.34 10.56 2.23
C SER A 50 -28.09 11.42 2.37
N GLN A 51 -28.28 12.74 2.37
CA GLN A 51 -27.20 13.69 2.65
C GLN A 51 -26.59 13.50 4.06
N ALA A 52 -27.34 12.90 5.01
CA ALA A 52 -26.84 12.51 6.32
C ALA A 52 -25.70 11.49 6.21
N GLN A 53 -25.90 10.44 5.42
CA GLN A 53 -24.90 9.40 5.18
C GLN A 53 -23.66 9.95 4.45
N VAL A 54 -23.88 10.83 3.46
CA VAL A 54 -22.80 11.54 2.75
C VAL A 54 -21.95 12.37 3.72
N ASN A 55 -22.58 13.17 4.59
CA ASN A 55 -21.88 13.99 5.58
C ASN A 55 -21.10 13.14 6.60
N ARG A 56 -21.68 12.03 7.09
CA ARG A 56 -20.99 11.11 8.01
C ARG A 56 -19.76 10.46 7.37
N LEU A 57 -19.87 10.02 6.11
CA LEU A 57 -18.75 9.42 5.36
C LEU A 57 -17.60 10.43 5.14
N ILE A 58 -17.93 11.66 4.74
CA ILE A 58 -16.95 12.75 4.60
C ILE A 58 -16.29 13.05 5.96
N PHE A 59 -17.07 13.13 7.04
CA PHE A 59 -16.57 13.32 8.40
C PHE A 59 -15.61 12.21 8.82
N THR A 60 -15.89 10.94 8.52
CA THR A 60 -14.99 9.82 8.82
C THR A 60 -13.63 10.00 8.16
N ILE A 61 -13.59 10.32 6.86
CA ILE A 61 -12.34 10.50 6.08
C ILE A 61 -11.52 11.69 6.63
N ILE A 62 -12.18 12.81 6.94
CA ILE A 62 -11.51 13.99 7.49
C ILE A 62 -10.99 13.69 8.90
N LEU A 63 -11.78 13.06 9.77
CA LEU A 63 -11.35 12.76 11.14
C LEU A 63 -10.23 11.72 11.19
N SER A 64 -10.25 10.67 10.37
CA SER A 64 -9.16 9.69 10.32
C SER A 64 -7.84 10.29 9.85
N SER A 65 -7.88 11.35 9.02
CA SER A 65 -6.68 12.05 8.56
C SER A 65 -6.01 12.94 9.62
N LEU A 66 -6.74 13.36 10.65
CA LEU A 66 -6.25 14.26 11.69
C LEU A 66 -5.10 13.67 12.52
N PRO A 67 -5.23 12.49 13.18
CA PRO A 67 -4.14 11.94 13.97
C PRO A 67 -2.93 11.56 13.12
N ILE A 68 -3.14 11.06 11.90
CA ILE A 68 -2.07 10.75 10.93
C ILE A 68 -1.26 12.02 10.60
N SER A 69 -1.95 13.14 10.40
CA SER A 69 -1.32 14.44 10.12
C SER A 69 -0.52 14.96 11.32
N ILE A 70 -1.09 14.92 12.53
CA ILE A 70 -0.42 15.39 13.76
C ILE A 70 0.77 14.50 14.11
N TYR A 71 0.68 13.18 13.97
CA TYR A 71 1.80 12.28 14.26
C TYR A 71 2.97 12.45 13.28
N GLY A 72 2.70 12.75 12.00
CA GLY A 72 3.75 13.19 11.07
C GLY A 72 4.48 14.46 11.56
N ILE A 73 3.76 15.43 12.12
CA ILE A 73 4.36 16.64 12.71
C ILE A 73 5.19 16.29 13.96
N ILE A 74 4.73 15.38 14.81
CA ILE A 74 5.47 14.86 15.97
C ILE A 74 6.79 14.20 15.52
N GLN A 75 6.76 13.39 14.46
CA GLN A 75 7.95 12.78 13.86
C GLN A 75 8.96 13.82 13.37
N HIS A 76 8.52 14.87 12.67
CA HIS A 76 9.41 15.90 12.13
C HIS A 76 10.30 16.54 13.20
N TYR A 77 9.73 16.87 14.36
CA TYR A 77 10.46 17.45 15.50
C TYR A 77 11.25 16.41 16.33
N GLY A 78 11.28 15.14 15.91
CA GLY A 78 11.93 14.06 16.65
C GLY A 78 11.24 13.73 17.99
N LEU A 79 9.94 13.99 18.08
CA LEU A 79 9.13 13.83 19.29
C LEU A 79 8.38 12.48 19.36
N ASP A 80 8.72 11.57 18.45
CA ASP A 80 8.20 10.19 18.37
C ASP A 80 8.95 9.25 19.35
N PRO A 81 8.26 8.39 20.12
CA PRO A 81 8.91 7.35 20.91
C PRO A 81 9.28 6.10 20.10
N LEU A 82 8.75 5.86 18.90
CA LEU A 82 8.93 4.58 18.20
C LEU A 82 10.31 4.47 17.50
N PRO A 83 11.01 3.30 17.61
CA PRO A 83 12.29 3.07 16.95
C PRO A 83 12.12 2.69 15.48
N TRP A 84 12.02 3.69 14.60
CA TRP A 84 11.95 3.48 13.15
C TRP A 84 13.30 3.11 12.54
N GLY A 85 13.30 2.20 11.57
CA GLY A 85 14.48 1.79 10.79
C GLY A 85 14.92 2.78 9.70
N GLY A 86 14.38 4.00 9.67
CA GLY A 86 14.69 5.04 8.68
C GLY A 86 14.34 6.43 9.19
N ASP A 87 14.83 7.48 8.50
CA ASP A 87 14.70 8.85 8.99
C ASP A 87 13.30 9.45 8.77
N VAL A 88 12.45 9.24 9.78
CA VAL A 88 11.11 9.85 9.89
C VAL A 88 11.13 11.32 10.30
N LYS A 89 12.26 11.90 10.72
CA LYS A 89 12.37 13.34 11.03
C LYS A 89 12.56 14.16 9.75
N GLU A 90 13.39 13.64 8.85
CA GLU A 90 13.61 14.24 7.52
C GLU A 90 12.38 14.07 6.62
N ARG A 91 11.79 12.85 6.57
CA ARG A 91 10.65 12.51 5.72
C ARG A 91 9.60 11.74 6.52
N VAL A 92 8.58 12.46 7.00
CA VAL A 92 7.62 11.92 7.98
C VAL A 92 6.80 10.77 7.39
N ALA A 93 6.72 9.67 8.15
CA ALA A 93 6.11 8.41 7.73
C ALA A 93 4.75 8.14 8.41
N ALA A 94 4.44 8.91 9.46
CA ALA A 94 3.35 8.69 10.41
C ALA A 94 3.25 7.20 10.83
N ASN A 95 2.06 6.74 11.20
CA ASN A 95 1.77 5.34 11.50
C ASN A 95 1.58 4.49 10.22
N MET A 96 1.72 5.09 9.03
CA MET A 96 1.67 4.37 7.75
C MET A 96 3.04 3.85 7.29
N GLY A 97 4.12 4.13 8.02
CA GLY A 97 5.47 3.61 7.78
C GLY A 97 6.16 4.08 6.50
N ASN A 98 5.53 4.94 5.69
CA ASN A 98 6.11 5.45 4.46
C ASN A 98 5.57 6.85 4.11
N ALA A 99 6.48 7.79 3.90
CA ALA A 99 6.17 9.19 3.57
C ALA A 99 5.39 9.37 2.24
N ILE A 100 5.49 8.44 1.30
CA ILE A 100 4.68 8.46 0.07
C ILE A 100 3.24 8.08 0.41
N PHE A 101 3.03 7.04 1.23
CA PHE A 101 1.71 6.52 1.58
C PHE A 101 0.88 7.53 2.37
N VAL A 102 1.51 8.23 3.33
CA VAL A 102 0.87 9.33 4.08
C VAL A 102 0.38 10.41 3.14
N ALA A 103 1.24 10.96 2.29
CA ALA A 103 0.84 12.07 1.42
C ALA A 103 -0.17 11.65 0.35
N ALA A 104 -0.04 10.45 -0.23
CA ALA A 104 -1.00 9.90 -1.19
C ALA A 104 -2.40 9.69 -0.58
N TYR A 105 -2.48 9.29 0.69
CA TYR A 105 -3.73 9.26 1.44
C TYR A 105 -4.26 10.68 1.78
N LEU A 106 -3.41 11.58 2.28
CA LEU A 106 -3.84 12.92 2.70
C LEU A 106 -4.39 13.76 1.53
N ILE A 107 -3.86 13.63 0.31
CA ILE A 107 -4.43 14.33 -0.87
C ILE A 107 -5.86 13.87 -1.22
N MET A 108 -6.30 12.69 -0.80
CA MET A 108 -7.71 12.26 -0.94
C MET A 108 -8.63 12.95 0.09
N ALA A 109 -8.10 13.30 1.26
CA ALA A 109 -8.86 13.95 2.33
C ALA A 109 -8.91 15.49 2.17
N VAL A 110 -7.81 16.13 1.75
CA VAL A 110 -7.64 17.59 1.71
C VAL A 110 -8.78 18.32 0.98
N PHE A 111 -9.21 17.83 -0.18
CA PHE A 111 -10.28 18.50 -0.95
C PHE A 111 -11.65 18.40 -0.27
N LEU A 112 -11.89 17.35 0.50
CA LEU A 112 -13.10 17.21 1.33
C LEU A 112 -13.04 18.16 2.54
N THR A 113 -11.87 18.30 3.17
CA THR A 113 -11.64 19.32 4.21
C THR A 113 -11.86 20.73 3.66
N PHE A 114 -11.40 21.00 2.44
CA PHE A 114 -11.55 22.29 1.77
C PHE A 114 -13.03 22.61 1.47
N GLU A 115 -13.82 21.63 1.02
CA GLU A 115 -15.27 21.79 0.83
C GLU A 115 -16.02 22.03 2.14
N ARG A 116 -15.70 21.27 3.20
CA ARG A 116 -16.26 21.51 4.54
C ARG A 116 -15.88 22.89 5.07
N LEU A 117 -14.64 23.35 4.84
CA LEU A 117 -14.19 24.69 5.23
C LEU A 117 -14.96 25.78 4.47
N VAL A 118 -15.07 25.67 3.15
CA VAL A 118 -15.79 26.65 2.31
C VAL A 118 -17.27 26.72 2.68
N ASP A 119 -17.97 25.60 2.90
CA ASP A 119 -19.37 25.63 3.38
C ASP A 119 -19.50 26.27 4.77
N SER A 120 -18.54 26.03 5.65
CA SER A 120 -18.55 26.55 7.02
C SER A 120 -18.26 28.07 7.07
N VAL A 121 -17.34 28.56 6.24
CA VAL A 121 -17.07 30.00 6.07
C VAL A 121 -18.24 30.69 5.36
N ALA A 122 -18.84 30.07 4.35
CA ALA A 122 -20.04 30.60 3.69
C ALA A 122 -21.26 30.69 4.63
N ALA A 123 -21.38 29.77 5.59
CA ALA A 123 -22.38 29.85 6.66
C ALA A 123 -22.07 30.99 7.65
N LEU A 124 -20.81 31.13 8.09
CA LEU A 124 -20.37 32.20 9.00
C LEU A 124 -20.59 33.61 8.42
N LEU A 125 -20.38 33.77 7.11
CA LEU A 125 -20.60 35.03 6.39
C LEU A 125 -22.09 35.32 6.06
N SER A 126 -23.02 34.45 6.48
CA SER A 126 -24.46 34.66 6.23
C SER A 126 -25.10 35.52 7.33
N VAL A 127 -25.64 36.68 6.92
CA VAL A 127 -26.06 37.81 7.78
C VAL A 127 -27.03 37.43 8.92
N GLU A 128 -27.81 36.36 8.76
CA GLU A 128 -28.84 35.94 9.72
C GLU A 128 -28.34 34.93 10.77
N ARG A 129 -27.13 34.35 10.64
CA ARG A 129 -26.77 33.10 11.36
C ARG A 129 -25.32 32.95 11.85
N GLY A 130 -24.48 33.99 11.80
CA GLY A 130 -23.07 33.91 12.24
C GLY A 130 -22.89 33.68 13.76
N GLY A 131 -22.96 32.42 14.22
CA GLY A 131 -22.80 32.05 15.63
C GLY A 131 -21.41 31.53 16.01
N MET A 132 -21.10 31.53 17.31
CA MET A 132 -19.82 31.01 17.82
C MET A 132 -19.57 29.54 17.46
N ALA A 133 -20.63 28.73 17.33
CA ALA A 133 -20.54 27.34 16.87
C ALA A 133 -20.06 27.22 15.41
N ASP A 134 -20.45 28.15 14.53
CA ASP A 134 -20.03 28.18 13.14
C ASP A 134 -18.59 28.69 12.99
N ALA A 135 -18.18 29.65 13.85
CA ALA A 135 -16.80 30.09 13.96
C ALA A 135 -15.87 28.96 14.46
N LEU A 136 -16.26 28.25 15.53
CA LEU A 136 -15.51 27.09 16.05
C LEU A 136 -15.44 25.94 15.02
N ARG A 137 -16.53 25.68 14.29
CA ARG A 137 -16.55 24.73 13.16
C ARG A 137 -15.55 25.14 12.07
N ALA A 138 -15.58 26.39 11.62
CA ALA A 138 -14.68 26.89 10.59
C ALA A 138 -13.21 26.82 11.04
N GLY A 139 -12.92 27.22 12.29
CA GLY A 139 -11.60 27.07 12.90
C GLY A 139 -11.15 25.61 13.01
N GLY A 140 -12.05 24.69 13.35
CA GLY A 140 -11.77 23.25 13.38
C GLY A 140 -11.38 22.69 12.00
N TYR A 141 -12.16 22.98 10.95
CA TYR A 141 -11.79 22.56 9.58
C TYR A 141 -10.53 23.25 9.06
N LEU A 142 -10.28 24.52 9.43
CA LEU A 142 -9.05 25.24 9.09
C LEU A 142 -7.82 24.60 9.78
N PHE A 143 -7.94 24.21 11.05
CA PHE A 143 -6.89 23.50 11.78
C PHE A 143 -6.58 22.13 11.15
N VAL A 144 -7.61 21.33 10.83
CA VAL A 144 -7.41 20.03 10.15
C VAL A 144 -6.73 20.23 8.79
N LEU A 145 -7.17 21.21 7.99
CA LEU A 145 -6.56 21.52 6.70
C LEU A 145 -5.09 21.97 6.85
N ALA A 146 -4.78 22.79 7.87
CA ALA A 146 -3.42 23.25 8.13
C ALA A 146 -2.49 22.08 8.47
N VAL A 147 -2.87 21.18 9.39
CA VAL A 147 -2.03 20.02 9.74
C VAL A 147 -1.91 19.01 8.59
N GLN A 148 -2.96 18.82 7.79
CA GLN A 148 -2.91 17.99 6.56
C GLN A 148 -1.85 18.54 5.60
N LEU A 149 -1.89 19.83 5.28
CA LEU A 149 -0.97 20.47 4.33
C LEU A 149 0.48 20.49 4.86
N VAL A 150 0.68 20.81 6.14
CA VAL A 150 2.01 20.77 6.78
C VAL A 150 2.59 19.36 6.75
N CYS A 151 1.80 18.32 7.07
CA CYS A 151 2.25 16.93 7.00
C CYS A 151 2.62 16.53 5.57
N ILE A 152 1.80 16.88 4.55
CA ILE A 152 2.12 16.64 3.13
C ILE A 152 3.47 17.27 2.74
N VAL A 153 3.77 18.49 3.19
CA VAL A 153 5.09 19.12 2.96
C VAL A 153 6.21 18.34 3.65
N PHE A 154 6.04 17.96 4.91
CA PHE A 154 7.06 17.21 5.67
C PHE A 154 7.35 15.80 5.12
N THR A 155 6.49 15.22 4.28
CA THR A 155 6.79 13.93 3.60
C THR A 155 7.87 14.04 2.51
N GLN A 156 8.05 15.24 1.94
CA GLN A 156 8.86 15.50 0.75
C GLN A 156 8.52 14.63 -0.48
N SER A 157 7.27 14.16 -0.61
CA SER A 157 6.86 13.16 -1.60
C SER A 157 6.41 13.78 -2.94
N ARG A 158 7.29 13.76 -3.94
CA ARG A 158 7.11 14.32 -5.31
C ARG A 158 5.75 14.01 -5.95
N GLY A 159 5.38 12.73 -6.07
CA GLY A 159 4.13 12.30 -6.73
C GLY A 159 2.88 12.89 -6.06
N PRO A 160 2.70 12.73 -4.74
CA PRO A 160 1.65 13.40 -3.98
C PRO A 160 1.67 14.94 -4.05
N TRP A 161 2.84 15.60 -4.15
CA TRP A 161 2.91 17.05 -4.38
C TRP A 161 2.36 17.45 -5.76
N LEU A 162 2.72 16.72 -6.82
CA LEU A 162 2.17 16.92 -8.17
C LEU A 162 0.66 16.63 -8.21
N GLY A 163 0.21 15.59 -7.50
CA GLY A 163 -1.20 15.27 -7.31
C GLY A 163 -1.96 16.41 -6.61
N LEU A 164 -1.45 16.90 -5.48
CA LEU A 164 -2.02 18.05 -4.76
C LEU A 164 -2.10 19.29 -5.66
N ALA A 165 -1.04 19.61 -6.40
CA ALA A 165 -1.01 20.74 -7.32
C ALA A 165 -2.05 20.60 -8.45
N ALA A 166 -2.17 19.42 -9.06
CA ALA A 166 -3.17 19.15 -10.10
C ALA A 166 -4.61 19.23 -9.54
N GLY A 167 -4.86 18.64 -8.36
CA GLY A 167 -6.15 18.72 -7.70
C GLY A 167 -6.54 20.14 -7.28
N LEU A 168 -5.58 20.93 -6.76
CA LEU A 168 -5.79 22.35 -6.43
C LEU A 168 -6.06 23.18 -7.69
N TYR A 169 -5.36 22.91 -8.79
CA TYR A 169 -5.64 23.55 -10.08
C TYR A 169 -7.05 23.22 -10.57
N VAL A 170 -7.46 21.94 -10.54
CA VAL A 170 -8.83 21.52 -10.90
C VAL A 170 -9.89 22.14 -9.98
N PHE A 171 -9.63 22.19 -8.68
CA PHE A 171 -10.54 22.79 -7.70
C PHE A 171 -10.69 24.30 -7.95
N GLY A 172 -9.58 25.03 -8.10
CA GLY A 172 -9.58 26.47 -8.37
C GLY A 172 -10.23 26.82 -9.71
N MET A 173 -9.87 26.09 -10.78
CA MET A 173 -10.42 26.23 -12.13
C MET A 173 -11.94 26.19 -12.12
N LEU A 174 -12.50 25.09 -11.62
CA LEU A 174 -13.93 24.83 -11.69
C LEU A 174 -14.68 25.61 -10.61
N GLY A 175 -14.07 25.85 -9.44
CA GLY A 175 -14.61 26.71 -8.39
C GLY A 175 -14.84 28.15 -8.85
N LEU A 176 -13.85 28.77 -9.50
CA LEU A 176 -13.98 30.10 -10.10
C LEU A 176 -15.07 30.13 -11.18
N LEU A 177 -15.10 29.14 -12.07
CA LEU A 177 -16.09 29.04 -13.14
C LEU A 177 -17.52 28.89 -12.59
N LEU A 178 -17.71 28.02 -11.59
CA LEU A 178 -19.00 27.78 -10.94
C LEU A 178 -19.47 29.01 -10.16
N ALA A 179 -18.58 29.68 -9.42
CA ALA A 179 -18.87 30.94 -8.74
C ALA A 179 -19.30 32.04 -9.73
N GLY A 180 -18.66 32.13 -10.90
CA GLY A 180 -19.06 33.04 -11.97
C GLY A 180 -20.45 32.75 -12.52
N ARG A 181 -20.74 31.48 -12.83
CA ARG A 181 -22.09 31.06 -13.30
C ARG A 181 -23.17 31.30 -12.24
N TRP A 182 -22.87 31.04 -10.97
CA TRP A 182 -23.75 31.31 -9.83
C TRP A 182 -24.03 32.81 -9.66
N ALA A 183 -23.00 33.67 -9.84
CA ALA A 183 -23.14 35.12 -9.75
C ALA A 183 -24.01 35.71 -10.87
N VAL A 184 -24.04 35.12 -12.06
CA VAL A 184 -24.94 35.55 -13.16
C VAL A 184 -26.40 35.16 -12.87
N GLY A 185 -26.64 34.02 -12.20
CA GLY A 185 -27.98 33.46 -12.00
C GLY A 185 -28.81 34.07 -10.87
N ARG A 186 -28.40 35.20 -10.25
CA ARG A 186 -29.02 35.69 -9.00
C ARG A 186 -29.10 37.22 -8.93
N SER A 187 -30.31 37.77 -8.88
CA SER A 187 -30.63 39.21 -8.94
C SER A 187 -30.09 40.12 -7.81
N ARG A 188 -29.29 39.56 -6.89
CA ARG A 188 -28.62 40.28 -5.78
C ARG A 188 -27.12 39.93 -5.68
N ALA A 189 -26.56 39.16 -6.61
CA ALA A 189 -25.13 38.88 -6.62
C ALA A 189 -24.33 40.09 -7.15
N PRO A 190 -23.15 40.42 -6.59
CA PRO A 190 -22.36 41.55 -7.09
C PRO A 190 -21.86 41.32 -8.52
N GLY A 191 -22.27 42.20 -9.45
CA GLY A 191 -21.91 42.10 -10.88
C GLY A 191 -20.43 42.26 -11.21
N TRP A 192 -19.56 42.50 -10.22
CA TRP A 192 -18.10 42.41 -10.39
C TRP A 192 -17.61 40.95 -10.39
N LEU A 193 -18.27 40.06 -9.62
CA LEU A 193 -17.80 38.68 -9.41
C LEU A 193 -17.83 37.86 -10.71
N SER A 194 -18.91 37.97 -11.48
CA SER A 194 -19.03 37.34 -12.80
C SER A 194 -18.07 37.92 -13.85
N ARG A 195 -17.75 39.22 -13.76
CA ARG A 195 -16.77 39.89 -14.63
C ARG A 195 -15.33 39.46 -14.32
N MET A 196 -15.00 39.22 -13.05
CA MET A 196 -13.64 38.84 -12.63
C MET A 196 -13.26 37.39 -12.97
N VAL A 197 -14.20 36.49 -13.29
CA VAL A 197 -13.88 35.08 -13.55
C VAL A 197 -13.00 34.88 -14.80
N ARG A 198 -13.25 35.61 -15.88
CA ARG A 198 -12.41 35.52 -17.10
C ARG A 198 -10.97 36.02 -16.88
N PRO A 199 -10.70 37.22 -16.31
CA PRO A 199 -9.33 37.63 -16.02
C PRO A 199 -8.69 36.75 -14.93
N ALA A 200 -9.40 36.33 -13.88
CA ALA A 200 -8.85 35.39 -12.89
C ALA A 200 -8.43 34.05 -13.52
N TRP A 201 -9.20 33.56 -14.50
CA TRP A 201 -8.84 32.36 -15.26
C TRP A 201 -7.61 32.55 -16.13
N LEU A 202 -7.52 33.66 -16.87
CA LEU A 202 -6.35 34.00 -17.67
C LEU A 202 -5.09 34.19 -16.80
N THR A 203 -5.23 34.81 -15.62
CA THR A 203 -4.16 34.91 -14.63
C THR A 203 -3.73 33.54 -14.12
N LEU A 204 -4.66 32.61 -13.84
CA LEU A 204 -4.32 31.26 -13.38
C LEU A 204 -3.58 30.44 -14.46
N ILE A 205 -3.99 30.56 -15.74
CA ILE A 205 -3.23 29.99 -16.87
C ILE A 205 -1.85 30.65 -16.97
N GLY A 206 -1.77 31.99 -16.91
CA GLY A 206 -0.50 32.73 -16.98
C GLY A 206 0.47 32.34 -15.87
N LEU A 207 -0.01 32.20 -14.63
CA LEU A 207 0.77 31.73 -13.47
C LEU A 207 1.20 30.26 -13.63
N THR A 208 0.39 29.41 -14.27
CA THR A 208 0.75 28.01 -14.53
C THR A 208 1.80 27.91 -15.63
N LEU A 209 1.68 28.68 -16.71
CA LEU A 209 2.71 28.77 -17.76
C LEU A 209 4.02 29.35 -17.22
N LEU A 210 3.95 30.42 -16.42
CA LEU A 210 5.11 30.99 -15.72
C LEU A 210 5.73 29.97 -14.74
N GLY A 211 4.91 29.20 -14.04
CA GLY A 211 5.36 28.12 -13.16
C GLY A 211 6.07 26.99 -13.92
N LEU A 212 5.56 26.58 -15.09
CA LEU A 212 6.21 25.59 -15.95
C LEU A 212 7.53 26.12 -16.53
N VAL A 213 7.59 27.39 -16.94
CA VAL A 213 8.84 28.05 -17.37
C VAL A 213 9.84 28.12 -16.21
N LEU A 214 9.41 28.50 -15.01
CA LEU A 214 10.25 28.55 -13.81
C LEU A 214 10.78 27.16 -13.43
N LEU A 215 9.94 26.12 -13.49
CA LEU A 215 10.35 24.73 -13.31
C LEU A 215 11.41 24.31 -14.35
N GLY A 216 11.20 24.67 -15.63
CA GLY A 216 12.19 24.47 -16.68
C GLY A 216 13.53 25.14 -16.35
N VAL A 217 13.54 26.43 -16.01
CA VAL A 217 14.75 27.19 -15.66
C VAL A 217 15.45 26.66 -14.40
N LEU A 218 14.69 26.20 -13.40
CA LEU A 218 15.23 25.52 -12.20
C LEU A 218 15.87 24.16 -12.51
N ASN A 219 15.44 23.51 -13.60
CA ASN A 219 15.93 22.20 -14.06
C ASN A 219 17.04 22.32 -15.12
N ILE A 220 17.51 23.54 -15.47
CA ILE A 220 18.68 23.72 -16.35
C ILE A 220 19.96 23.37 -15.56
N PRO A 221 20.79 22.41 -16.02
CA PRO A 221 22.05 22.09 -15.36
C PRO A 221 22.95 23.33 -15.22
N GLN A 222 23.38 23.62 -13.99
CA GLN A 222 24.16 24.82 -13.63
C GLN A 222 23.50 26.18 -14.01
N GLY A 223 22.20 26.20 -14.31
CA GLY A 223 21.45 27.39 -14.71
C GLY A 223 21.37 28.48 -13.62
N PRO A 224 20.83 29.68 -13.95
CA PRO A 224 20.87 30.87 -13.09
C PRO A 224 20.13 30.71 -11.75
N LEU A 225 19.20 29.76 -11.64
CA LEU A 225 18.46 29.45 -10.41
C LEU A 225 18.95 28.18 -9.70
N SER A 226 20.02 27.53 -10.19
CA SER A 226 20.56 26.28 -9.61
C SER A 226 21.01 26.42 -8.16
N SER A 227 21.32 27.65 -7.71
CA SER A 227 21.62 27.99 -6.33
C SER A 227 20.46 27.72 -5.36
N LEU A 228 19.21 27.85 -5.81
CA LEU A 228 17.99 27.56 -5.04
C LEU A 228 17.79 26.07 -4.82
N CYS A 229 18.27 25.23 -5.75
CA CYS A 229 18.17 23.78 -5.67
C CYS A 229 18.94 23.16 -4.49
N ARG A 230 19.79 23.94 -3.81
CA ARG A 230 20.44 23.53 -2.55
C ARG A 230 19.54 23.67 -1.32
N GLN A 231 18.33 24.22 -1.45
CA GLN A 231 17.35 24.31 -0.37
C GLN A 231 16.54 23.01 -0.26
N ARG A 232 16.40 22.47 0.96
CA ARG A 232 15.84 21.12 1.26
C ARG A 232 14.51 20.79 0.56
N TYR A 233 13.58 21.74 0.46
CA TYR A 233 12.29 21.54 -0.19
C TYR A 233 12.30 21.80 -1.72
N VAL A 234 13.34 22.47 -2.23
CA VAL A 234 13.47 22.89 -3.64
C VAL A 234 14.30 21.88 -4.45
N ASP A 235 15.31 21.23 -3.84
CA ASP A 235 16.05 20.10 -4.43
C ASP A 235 15.12 19.06 -5.05
N ARG A 236 14.09 18.66 -4.29
CA ARG A 236 13.07 17.69 -4.71
C ARG A 236 12.33 18.09 -5.99
N ILE A 237 12.31 19.39 -6.33
CA ILE A 237 11.66 19.95 -7.52
C ILE A 237 12.69 20.18 -8.65
N CYS A 238 13.93 20.56 -8.34
CA CYS A 238 14.99 20.71 -9.33
C CYS A 238 15.46 19.38 -9.94
N ALA A 239 15.45 18.30 -9.16
CA ALA A 239 15.79 16.96 -9.64
C ALA A 239 14.56 16.18 -10.17
N LEU A 240 13.59 16.87 -10.80
CA LEU A 240 12.46 16.24 -11.50
C LEU A 240 12.83 15.80 -12.92
N SER A 241 13.64 16.59 -13.64
CA SER A 241 14.12 16.29 -14.99
C SER A 241 15.31 15.31 -15.04
N HIS A 242 15.99 15.10 -13.91
CA HIS A 242 17.20 14.26 -13.84
C HIS A 242 16.81 12.77 -13.91
N LEU A 243 16.49 12.27 -15.11
CA LEU A 243 16.02 10.90 -15.34
C LEU A 243 17.08 9.84 -15.01
N GLU A 244 18.36 10.14 -15.17
CA GLU A 244 19.49 9.20 -15.07
C GLU A 244 20.09 9.06 -13.64
N SER A 245 19.47 9.69 -12.63
CA SER A 245 20.02 9.71 -11.27
C SER A 245 19.03 9.28 -10.17
N GLY A 246 19.57 8.59 -9.15
CA GLY A 246 18.85 8.19 -7.95
C GLY A 246 17.53 7.46 -8.23
N THR A 247 16.49 7.83 -7.48
CA THR A 247 15.16 7.19 -7.57
C THR A 247 14.39 7.47 -8.87
N ASN A 248 14.90 8.35 -9.75
CA ASN A 248 14.33 8.54 -11.08
C ASN A 248 14.85 7.46 -12.04
N ALA A 249 16.16 7.17 -12.01
CA ALA A 249 16.78 6.15 -12.86
C ALA A 249 16.16 4.77 -12.63
N VAL A 250 16.02 4.39 -11.36
CA VAL A 250 15.29 3.19 -10.92
C VAL A 250 13.95 3.06 -11.65
N ARG A 251 13.16 4.13 -11.68
CA ARG A 251 11.82 4.11 -12.29
C ARG A 251 11.88 4.04 -13.82
N VAL A 252 12.74 4.82 -14.46
CA VAL A 252 12.86 4.84 -15.93
C VAL A 252 13.35 3.49 -16.45
N LEU A 253 14.31 2.85 -15.77
CA LEU A 253 14.76 1.50 -16.07
C LEU A 253 13.66 0.45 -15.82
N ILE A 254 12.88 0.59 -14.74
CA ILE A 254 11.73 -0.29 -14.48
C ILE A 254 10.64 -0.14 -15.57
N TRP A 255 10.43 1.07 -16.10
CA TRP A 255 9.52 1.32 -17.22
C TRP A 255 10.05 0.77 -18.54
N GLU A 256 11.36 0.80 -18.75
CA GLU A 256 12.01 0.23 -19.93
C GLU A 256 11.88 -1.31 -19.93
N GLY A 257 12.19 -1.98 -18.82
CA GLY A 257 11.92 -3.42 -18.68
C GLY A 257 10.43 -3.78 -18.81
N ALA A 258 9.51 -2.91 -18.35
CA ALA A 258 8.07 -3.11 -18.51
C ALA A 258 7.59 -2.92 -19.97
N VAL A 259 8.22 -2.01 -20.74
CA VAL A 259 8.01 -1.89 -22.19
C VAL A 259 8.52 -3.14 -22.91
N ASP A 260 9.68 -3.65 -22.52
CA ASP A 260 10.30 -4.84 -23.12
C ASP A 260 9.50 -6.12 -22.84
N MET A 261 8.93 -6.23 -21.63
CA MET A 261 8.04 -7.30 -21.17
C MET A 261 6.65 -7.32 -21.83
N MET A 262 6.17 -6.17 -22.34
CA MET A 262 4.77 -6.01 -22.78
C MET A 262 4.60 -5.62 -24.25
N LEU A 263 5.60 -4.98 -24.87
CA LEU A 263 5.49 -4.34 -26.19
C LEU A 263 6.56 -4.78 -27.19
N LYS A 264 7.71 -5.32 -26.73
CA LYS A 264 8.70 -5.95 -27.62
C LYS A 264 8.41 -7.46 -27.74
N PRO A 265 8.56 -8.08 -28.93
CA PRO A 265 8.49 -9.54 -29.06
C PRO A 265 9.65 -10.23 -28.31
N HIS A 266 9.32 -11.24 -27.50
CA HIS A 266 10.30 -12.00 -26.72
C HIS A 266 9.93 -13.51 -26.69
N PRO A 267 10.90 -14.42 -26.45
CA PRO A 267 10.60 -15.83 -26.18
C PRO A 267 9.73 -15.99 -24.92
N PRO A 268 8.96 -17.10 -24.80
CA PRO A 268 8.16 -17.37 -23.61
C PRO A 268 9.01 -17.48 -22.35
N ILE A 269 8.37 -17.28 -21.19
CA ILE A 269 8.97 -17.64 -19.90
C ILE A 269 8.98 -19.17 -19.80
N GLU A 270 10.12 -19.72 -19.39
CA GLU A 270 10.34 -21.14 -19.16
C GLU A 270 10.25 -21.44 -17.66
N TYR A 271 9.59 -22.55 -17.32
CA TYR A 271 9.37 -23.04 -15.97
C TYR A 271 10.46 -24.08 -15.57
N PRO A 272 10.64 -24.38 -14.27
CA PRO A 272 11.61 -25.37 -13.76
C PRO A 272 11.54 -26.76 -14.38
N ASP A 273 10.36 -27.16 -14.86
CA ASP A 273 10.06 -28.45 -15.48
C ASP A 273 10.29 -28.46 -17.01
N GLY A 274 10.80 -27.36 -17.57
CA GLY A 274 10.97 -27.16 -19.01
C GLY A 274 9.69 -26.81 -19.76
N ALA A 275 8.56 -26.60 -19.08
CA ALA A 275 7.36 -26.07 -19.73
C ALA A 275 7.55 -24.59 -20.11
N ALA A 276 6.96 -24.16 -21.22
CA ALA A 276 6.96 -22.76 -21.66
C ALA A 276 5.57 -22.13 -21.48
N ASP A 277 5.53 -20.82 -21.23
CA ASP A 277 4.28 -20.04 -21.15
C ASP A 277 3.50 -20.07 -22.47
N LYS A 278 2.46 -20.91 -22.52
CA LYS A 278 1.58 -21.10 -23.67
C LYS A 278 0.73 -19.86 -24.00
N VAL A 279 0.63 -18.91 -23.07
CA VAL A 279 -0.12 -17.65 -23.23
C VAL A 279 0.75 -16.54 -23.84
N ASN A 280 2.07 -16.74 -23.93
CA ASN A 280 3.05 -15.74 -24.43
C ASN A 280 2.59 -14.93 -25.66
N PRO A 281 2.04 -15.55 -26.74
CA PRO A 281 1.60 -14.81 -27.93
C PRO A 281 0.48 -13.78 -27.70
N ILE A 282 -0.26 -13.88 -26.59
CA ILE A 282 -1.35 -12.96 -26.22
C ILE A 282 -1.07 -12.18 -24.93
N ARG A 283 0.11 -12.30 -24.31
CA ARG A 283 0.51 -11.50 -23.12
C ARG A 283 0.32 -9.99 -23.31
N PRO A 284 0.63 -9.36 -24.45
CA PRO A 284 0.34 -7.94 -24.69
C PRO A 284 -1.15 -7.57 -24.55
N LEU A 285 -2.06 -8.52 -24.80
CA LEU A 285 -3.52 -8.31 -24.76
C LEU A 285 -4.11 -8.57 -23.37
N VAL A 286 -3.67 -9.62 -22.67
CA VAL A 286 -4.26 -10.08 -21.39
C VAL A 286 -3.43 -9.81 -20.13
N GLY A 287 -2.13 -9.54 -20.28
CA GLY A 287 -1.19 -9.35 -19.16
C GLY A 287 -0.63 -10.67 -18.59
N TYR A 288 0.21 -10.55 -17.57
CA TYR A 288 0.84 -11.68 -16.86
C TYR A 288 0.07 -12.15 -15.62
N GLY A 289 -0.88 -11.34 -15.15
CA GLY A 289 -1.64 -11.54 -13.92
C GLY A 289 -1.50 -10.35 -12.96
N PRO A 290 -2.54 -10.00 -12.18
CA PRO A 290 -2.36 -9.15 -11.00
C PRO A 290 -1.23 -9.68 -10.10
N GLU A 291 -0.42 -8.78 -9.53
CA GLU A 291 0.66 -9.11 -8.58
C GLU A 291 1.74 -10.09 -9.11
N SER A 292 1.77 -10.42 -10.41
CA SER A 292 2.75 -11.36 -10.98
C SER A 292 4.06 -10.70 -11.43
N MET A 293 4.20 -9.37 -11.31
CA MET A 293 5.35 -8.62 -11.84
C MET A 293 6.67 -9.12 -11.22
N TRP A 294 6.73 -9.28 -9.89
CA TRP A 294 7.97 -9.68 -9.20
C TRP A 294 8.54 -11.05 -9.60
N VAL A 295 7.72 -11.94 -10.18
CA VAL A 295 8.21 -13.23 -10.73
C VAL A 295 8.47 -13.17 -12.24
N ALA A 296 7.63 -12.49 -13.00
CA ALA A 296 7.73 -12.44 -14.46
C ALA A 296 8.76 -11.41 -14.99
N TYR A 297 9.01 -10.34 -14.23
CA TYR A 297 9.89 -9.24 -14.62
C TYR A 297 11.38 -9.61 -14.61
N ASN A 298 11.77 -10.64 -13.85
CA ASN A 298 13.16 -11.10 -13.70
C ASN A 298 13.94 -11.29 -15.01
N ARG A 299 13.26 -11.65 -16.10
CA ARG A 299 13.87 -11.83 -17.43
C ARG A 299 14.15 -10.50 -18.14
N PHE A 300 13.37 -9.47 -17.83
CA PHE A 300 13.36 -8.15 -18.46
C PHE A 300 14.07 -7.06 -17.62
N TYR A 301 14.56 -7.43 -16.43
CA TYR A 301 15.35 -6.57 -15.55
C TYR A 301 16.59 -5.99 -16.27
N PRO A 302 16.68 -4.68 -16.52
CA PRO A 302 17.83 -4.08 -17.20
C PRO A 302 19.10 -4.19 -16.34
N PRO A 303 20.30 -4.45 -16.90
CA PRO A 303 21.50 -4.67 -16.11
C PRO A 303 21.86 -3.44 -15.26
N ASP A 304 21.70 -2.24 -15.84
CA ASP A 304 22.02 -0.96 -15.20
C ASP A 304 21.23 -0.71 -13.90
N LEU A 305 20.05 -1.32 -13.75
CA LEU A 305 19.21 -1.17 -12.54
C LEU A 305 19.92 -1.75 -11.30
N ALA A 306 20.82 -2.73 -11.50
CA ALA A 306 21.62 -3.34 -10.45
C ALA A 306 22.73 -2.41 -9.90
N HIS A 307 22.92 -1.20 -10.46
CA HIS A 307 23.73 -0.13 -9.88
C HIS A 307 22.95 0.77 -8.89
N TYR A 308 21.62 0.71 -8.91
CA TYR A 308 20.74 1.54 -8.08
C TYR A 308 19.95 0.72 -7.03
N GLU A 309 19.66 -0.55 -7.33
CA GLU A 309 19.00 -1.51 -6.43
C GLU A 309 19.89 -2.72 -6.17
N ALA A 310 19.53 -3.55 -5.17
CA ALA A 310 20.26 -4.79 -4.90
C ALA A 310 20.13 -5.77 -6.08
N ARG A 311 21.20 -6.52 -6.38
CA ARG A 311 21.29 -7.36 -7.60
C ARG A 311 20.33 -8.56 -7.62
N ASN A 312 19.69 -8.87 -6.51
CA ASN A 312 18.61 -9.87 -6.39
C ASN A 312 17.23 -9.24 -6.07
N ALA A 313 17.11 -7.91 -6.06
CA ALA A 313 15.81 -7.26 -5.94
C ALA A 313 15.03 -7.41 -7.25
N SER A 314 13.78 -7.87 -7.16
CA SER A 314 12.84 -7.88 -8.27
C SER A 314 11.73 -6.85 -8.02
N PRO A 315 11.50 -5.89 -8.93
CA PRO A 315 10.40 -4.93 -8.83
C PRO A 315 9.02 -5.59 -8.74
N ASP A 316 8.31 -5.36 -7.64
CA ASP A 316 6.92 -5.79 -7.46
C ASP A 316 5.90 -4.88 -8.18
N ARG A 317 6.32 -3.64 -8.41
CA ARG A 317 5.54 -2.57 -9.03
C ARG A 317 6.40 -1.72 -9.94
N SER A 318 5.82 -1.33 -11.07
CA SER A 318 6.38 -0.36 -12.01
C SER A 318 6.58 1.05 -11.43
N HIS A 319 6.03 1.34 -10.25
CA HIS A 319 5.89 2.70 -9.70
C HIS A 319 5.17 3.69 -10.65
N ASN A 320 4.33 3.16 -11.55
CA ASN A 320 3.51 3.90 -12.50
C ASN A 320 2.29 3.08 -12.94
N GLU A 321 1.09 3.56 -12.62
CA GLU A 321 -0.17 2.82 -12.84
C GLU A 321 -0.45 2.44 -14.30
N THR A 322 0.04 3.19 -15.30
CA THR A 322 -0.10 2.82 -16.72
C THR A 322 0.67 1.54 -17.04
N PHE A 323 1.92 1.43 -16.59
CA PHE A 323 2.71 0.20 -16.77
C PHE A 323 2.22 -0.95 -15.88
N ASP A 324 1.76 -0.68 -14.65
CA ASP A 324 1.19 -1.73 -13.78
C ASP A 324 -0.14 -2.27 -14.32
N ALA A 325 -0.98 -1.42 -14.93
CA ALA A 325 -2.19 -1.86 -15.62
C ALA A 325 -1.88 -2.77 -16.82
N LEU A 326 -0.88 -2.41 -17.64
CA LEU A 326 -0.42 -3.24 -18.76
C LEU A 326 0.14 -4.58 -18.28
N VAL A 327 1.06 -4.60 -17.32
CA VAL A 327 1.63 -5.87 -16.80
C VAL A 327 0.55 -6.74 -16.15
N ARG A 328 -0.30 -6.16 -15.29
CA ARG A 328 -1.34 -6.92 -14.57
C ARG A 328 -2.48 -7.43 -15.46
N THR A 329 -2.87 -6.70 -16.51
CA THR A 329 -4.14 -6.96 -17.23
C THR A 329 -4.13 -6.71 -18.74
N GLY A 330 -2.94 -6.46 -19.30
CA GLY A 330 -2.72 -6.25 -20.73
C GLY A 330 -3.44 -5.03 -21.29
N MET A 331 -3.42 -4.91 -22.62
CA MET A 331 -4.10 -3.83 -23.34
C MET A 331 -5.63 -3.81 -23.07
N LEU A 332 -6.25 -4.96 -22.80
CA LEU A 332 -7.68 -5.04 -22.48
C LEU A 332 -8.02 -4.34 -21.16
N GLY A 333 -7.31 -4.68 -20.08
CA GLY A 333 -7.55 -4.07 -18.77
C GLY A 333 -7.09 -2.61 -18.71
N PHE A 334 -5.96 -2.28 -19.35
CA PHE A 334 -5.49 -0.90 -19.49
C PHE A 334 -6.52 -0.02 -20.22
N ALA A 335 -7.05 -0.45 -21.37
CA ALA A 335 -8.10 0.28 -22.08
C ALA A 335 -9.39 0.41 -21.24
N ALA A 336 -9.77 -0.62 -20.48
CA ALA A 336 -10.90 -0.57 -19.57
C ALA A 336 -10.68 0.39 -18.39
N GLN A 337 -9.45 0.57 -17.93
CA GLN A 337 -9.06 1.50 -16.87
C GLN A 337 -9.00 2.96 -17.37
N LEU A 338 -8.46 3.20 -18.58
CA LEU A 338 -8.58 4.51 -19.24
C LEU A 338 -10.05 4.90 -19.47
N PHE A 339 -10.89 3.94 -19.88
CA PHE A 339 -12.34 4.16 -20.00
C PHE A 339 -13.01 4.47 -18.64
N LEU A 340 -12.55 3.86 -17.54
CA LEU A 340 -13.05 4.15 -16.19
C LEU A 340 -12.75 5.60 -15.78
N TYR A 341 -11.48 6.03 -15.83
CA TYR A 341 -11.11 7.41 -15.51
C TYR A 341 -11.76 8.43 -16.46
N GLY A 342 -11.73 8.17 -17.77
CA GLY A 342 -12.39 9.01 -18.78
C GLY A 342 -13.90 9.15 -18.54
N SER A 343 -14.57 8.08 -18.09
CA SER A 343 -15.98 8.11 -17.68
C SER A 343 -16.18 8.96 -16.43
N VAL A 344 -15.36 8.78 -15.39
CA VAL A 344 -15.43 9.59 -14.15
C VAL A 344 -15.25 11.07 -14.46
N PHE A 345 -14.26 11.42 -15.30
CA PHE A 345 -14.01 12.81 -15.72
C PHE A 345 -15.17 13.38 -16.53
N TYR A 346 -15.69 12.63 -17.51
CA TYR A 346 -16.85 13.02 -18.31
C TYR A 346 -18.10 13.28 -17.45
N TYR A 347 -18.43 12.35 -16.54
CA TYR A 347 -19.64 12.46 -15.72
C TYR A 347 -19.51 13.55 -14.64
N ALA A 348 -18.34 13.74 -14.03
CA ALA A 348 -18.08 14.88 -13.15
C ALA A 348 -18.37 16.22 -13.86
N LEU A 349 -17.77 16.44 -15.03
CA LEU A 349 -17.97 17.68 -15.81
C LEU A 349 -19.40 17.80 -16.36
N ARG A 350 -20.08 16.69 -16.69
CA ARG A 350 -21.50 16.69 -17.07
C ARG A 350 -22.39 17.15 -15.91
N TRP A 351 -22.18 16.61 -14.70
CA TRP A 351 -22.96 16.97 -13.50
C TRP A 351 -22.64 18.37 -12.96
N LEU A 352 -21.44 18.90 -13.22
CA LEU A 352 -21.11 20.32 -13.03
C LEU A 352 -21.67 21.25 -14.13
N GLY A 353 -22.38 20.73 -15.13
CA GLY A 353 -23.02 21.53 -16.18
C GLY A 353 -22.07 22.06 -17.26
N LEU A 354 -20.91 21.43 -17.44
CA LEU A 354 -19.89 21.81 -18.44
C LEU A 354 -20.05 21.04 -19.76
N VAL A 355 -20.21 19.71 -19.68
CA VAL A 355 -20.33 18.86 -20.88
C VAL A 355 -21.80 18.60 -21.19
N GLN A 356 -22.41 19.49 -21.98
CA GLN A 356 -23.84 19.47 -22.29
C GLN A 356 -24.12 19.41 -23.81
N GLY A 357 -24.98 18.47 -24.23
CA GLY A 357 -25.31 18.22 -25.64
C GLY A 357 -24.22 17.48 -26.44
N ARG A 358 -24.59 17.00 -27.64
CA ARG A 358 -23.72 16.15 -28.48
C ARG A 358 -22.42 16.84 -28.92
N ARG A 359 -22.46 18.14 -29.28
CA ARG A 359 -21.26 18.89 -29.74
C ARG A 359 -20.20 19.01 -28.65
N ARG A 360 -20.57 19.49 -27.45
CA ARG A 360 -19.63 19.63 -26.31
C ARG A 360 -19.08 18.28 -25.85
N ARG A 361 -19.90 17.22 -25.81
CA ARG A 361 -19.43 15.85 -25.56
C ARG A 361 -18.36 15.41 -26.55
N ASN A 362 -18.60 15.57 -27.85
CA ASN A 362 -17.65 15.15 -28.88
C ASN A 362 -16.34 15.98 -28.81
N LEU A 363 -16.43 17.29 -28.53
CA LEU A 363 -15.26 18.14 -28.31
C LEU A 363 -14.44 17.68 -27.08
N PHE A 364 -15.09 17.41 -25.95
CA PHE A 364 -14.43 16.88 -24.76
C PHE A 364 -13.69 15.57 -25.04
N LEU A 365 -14.36 14.59 -25.65
CA LEU A 365 -13.76 13.30 -25.97
C LEU A 365 -12.62 13.42 -27.00
N GLY A 366 -12.75 14.32 -27.98
CA GLY A 366 -11.69 14.60 -28.96
C GLY A 366 -10.46 15.25 -28.34
N LEU A 367 -10.63 16.22 -27.45
CA LEU A 367 -9.51 16.85 -26.72
C LEU A 367 -8.86 15.90 -25.71
N LEU A 368 -9.65 15.04 -25.06
CA LEU A 368 -9.15 14.00 -24.15
C LEU A 368 -8.29 12.97 -24.90
N ALA A 369 -8.78 12.46 -26.03
CA ALA A 369 -8.05 11.49 -26.86
C ALA A 369 -6.83 12.12 -27.56
N GLY A 370 -6.98 13.33 -28.12
CA GLY A 370 -5.88 14.06 -28.76
C GLY A 370 -4.79 14.47 -27.76
N GLY A 371 -5.17 14.85 -26.54
CA GLY A 371 -4.25 15.08 -25.43
C GLY A 371 -3.46 13.82 -25.07
N ALA A 372 -4.14 12.69 -24.87
CA ALA A 372 -3.50 11.40 -24.58
C ALA A 372 -2.53 10.96 -25.70
N ALA A 373 -2.93 11.09 -26.97
CA ALA A 373 -2.11 10.74 -28.12
C ALA A 373 -0.87 11.65 -28.22
N THR A 374 -1.04 12.97 -28.06
CA THR A 374 0.09 13.93 -28.00
C THR A 374 1.03 13.58 -26.85
N GLY A 375 0.48 13.17 -25.71
CA GLY A 375 1.20 12.72 -24.53
C GLY A 375 2.07 11.47 -24.76
N VAL A 376 1.72 10.59 -25.69
CA VAL A 376 2.58 9.45 -26.08
C VAL A 376 3.56 9.84 -27.19
N VAL A 377 3.09 10.57 -28.20
CA VAL A 377 3.88 10.90 -29.40
C VAL A 377 5.03 11.87 -29.09
N VAL A 378 4.82 12.89 -28.25
CA VAL A 378 5.88 13.88 -27.96
C VAL A 378 7.08 13.25 -27.23
N PRO A 379 6.92 12.45 -26.15
CA PRO A 379 8.04 11.72 -25.56
C PRO A 379 8.66 10.69 -26.53
N LEU A 380 7.85 9.95 -27.31
CA LEU A 380 8.37 8.97 -28.27
C LEU A 380 9.27 9.61 -29.35
N LEU A 381 8.94 10.83 -29.80
CA LEU A 381 9.76 11.58 -30.76
C LEU A 381 11.03 12.19 -30.14
N ALA A 382 11.07 12.37 -28.81
CA ALA A 382 12.19 13.03 -28.11
C ALA A 382 13.17 12.05 -27.42
N ASP A 383 12.66 10.91 -26.93
CA ASP A 383 13.38 9.87 -26.17
C ASP A 383 13.58 8.57 -27.00
N HIS A 384 13.00 8.51 -28.21
CA HIS A 384 12.98 7.34 -29.11
C HIS A 384 12.48 6.03 -28.47
N SER A 385 11.81 6.12 -27.30
CA SER A 385 11.34 5.01 -26.50
C SER A 385 9.93 5.27 -25.96
N LEU A 386 9.24 4.20 -25.59
CA LEU A 386 7.92 4.26 -24.94
C LEU A 386 8.02 4.32 -23.40
N ARG A 387 9.23 4.25 -22.81
CA ARG A 387 9.43 4.26 -21.34
C ARG A 387 8.83 5.50 -20.65
N LEU A 388 8.77 6.65 -21.33
CA LEU A 388 8.13 7.86 -20.82
C LEU A 388 6.61 7.96 -21.09
N ALA A 389 6.02 7.05 -21.88
CA ALA A 389 4.60 7.08 -22.22
C ALA A 389 3.70 6.91 -20.98
N GLY A 390 4.16 6.21 -19.93
CA GLY A 390 3.45 6.04 -18.68
C GLY A 390 3.23 7.33 -17.88
N ILE A 391 3.99 8.40 -18.13
CA ILE A 391 3.73 9.75 -17.59
C ILE A 391 3.12 10.65 -18.66
N GLY A 392 3.57 10.52 -19.90
CA GLY A 392 3.09 11.34 -21.01
C GLY A 392 1.59 11.19 -21.30
N LEU A 393 1.08 9.96 -21.35
CA LEU A 393 -0.34 9.66 -21.58
C LEU A 393 -1.28 10.27 -20.51
N PRO A 394 -1.08 10.06 -19.20
CA PRO A 394 -1.94 10.65 -18.17
C PRO A 394 -1.79 12.17 -18.07
N ALA A 395 -0.59 12.73 -18.28
CA ALA A 395 -0.42 14.18 -18.38
C ALA A 395 -1.22 14.74 -19.56
N GLY A 396 -1.18 14.08 -20.73
CA GLY A 396 -1.97 14.40 -21.91
C GLY A 396 -3.48 14.35 -21.67
N LEU A 397 -3.98 13.38 -20.90
CA LEU A 397 -5.40 13.30 -20.49
C LEU A 397 -5.81 14.50 -19.63
N ILE A 398 -4.99 14.90 -18.65
CA ILE A 398 -5.26 16.09 -17.82
C ILE A 398 -5.21 17.38 -18.65
N VAL A 399 -4.24 17.51 -19.56
CA VAL A 399 -4.16 18.64 -20.50
C VAL A 399 -5.42 18.71 -21.38
N GLY A 400 -5.93 17.58 -21.88
CA GLY A 400 -7.20 17.51 -22.62
C GLY A 400 -8.41 18.04 -21.83
N VAL A 401 -8.49 17.73 -20.52
CA VAL A 401 -9.51 18.28 -19.61
C VAL A 401 -9.37 19.80 -19.46
N VAL A 402 -8.16 20.30 -19.21
CA VAL A 402 -7.90 21.73 -19.00
C VAL A 402 -8.16 22.53 -20.29
N LEU A 403 -7.76 22.03 -21.45
CA LEU A 403 -8.05 22.63 -22.75
C LEU A 403 -9.57 22.70 -23.01
N TYR A 404 -10.31 21.63 -22.70
CA TYR A 404 -11.76 21.63 -22.85
C TYR A 404 -12.42 22.71 -21.96
N VAL A 405 -12.08 22.78 -20.69
CA VAL A 405 -12.68 23.76 -19.76
C VAL A 405 -12.29 25.20 -20.13
N THR A 406 -11.05 25.41 -20.57
CA THR A 406 -10.59 26.70 -21.12
C THR A 406 -11.44 27.14 -22.31
N LEU A 407 -11.65 26.25 -23.29
CA LEU A 407 -12.47 26.53 -24.46
C LEU A 407 -13.95 26.73 -24.08
N ASP A 408 -14.50 25.97 -23.14
CA ASP A 408 -15.88 26.14 -22.66
C ASP A 408 -16.11 27.54 -22.03
N LEU A 409 -15.14 28.07 -21.28
CA LEU A 409 -15.21 29.40 -20.66
C LEU A 409 -15.03 30.55 -21.67
N LEU A 410 -14.12 30.40 -22.62
CA LEU A 410 -13.86 31.42 -23.65
C LEU A 410 -15.02 31.50 -24.66
N LEU A 411 -15.50 30.34 -25.14
CA LEU A 411 -16.54 30.24 -26.17
C LEU A 411 -17.97 30.40 -25.63
N THR A 412 -18.22 30.21 -24.33
CA THR A 412 -19.52 30.54 -23.72
C THR A 412 -19.56 32.04 -23.38
N PRO A 413 -20.42 32.86 -24.01
CA PRO A 413 -20.56 34.26 -23.64
C PRO A 413 -21.15 34.40 -22.21
N PRO A 414 -20.93 35.53 -21.51
CA PRO A 414 -21.63 35.81 -20.25
C PRO A 414 -23.13 35.97 -20.55
N VAL A 415 -23.92 34.94 -20.26
CA VAL A 415 -25.32 34.86 -20.71
C VAL A 415 -26.18 35.94 -20.03
N ALA A 416 -26.77 36.81 -20.84
CA ALA A 416 -27.84 37.70 -20.41
C ALA A 416 -29.19 36.94 -20.46
N GLN A 417 -29.77 36.73 -19.28
CA GLN A 417 -31.09 36.12 -19.02
C GLN A 417 -31.26 34.64 -19.44
N PRO A 418 -32.07 33.85 -18.69
CA PRO A 418 -32.37 32.47 -19.06
C PRO A 418 -33.43 32.42 -20.18
N ALA A 419 -33.13 31.72 -21.27
CA ALA A 419 -34.15 31.33 -22.24
C ALA A 419 -35.16 30.37 -21.60
N GLN A 420 -36.44 30.45 -22.03
CA GLN A 420 -37.47 29.52 -21.58
C GLN A 420 -37.14 28.07 -21.99
N PRO A 421 -37.51 27.06 -21.18
CA PRO A 421 -37.29 25.66 -21.52
C PRO A 421 -38.14 25.28 -22.73
N THR A 422 -37.51 24.63 -23.71
CA THR A 422 -38.20 23.99 -24.83
C THR A 422 -38.70 22.61 -24.41
N ASP A 423 -39.95 22.29 -24.74
CA ASP A 423 -40.55 21.00 -24.40
C ASP A 423 -39.76 19.82 -24.99
N GLY A 424 -39.52 18.79 -24.17
CA GLY A 424 -38.81 17.57 -24.55
C GLY A 424 -37.34 17.47 -24.11
N ALA A 425 -36.76 18.49 -23.48
CA ALA A 425 -35.43 18.40 -22.86
C ALA A 425 -35.47 17.72 -21.47
N GLU A 426 -34.47 16.88 -21.14
CA GLU A 426 -34.30 16.36 -19.78
C GLU A 426 -34.14 17.52 -18.77
N PRO A 427 -34.89 17.55 -17.64
CA PRO A 427 -34.85 18.66 -16.71
C PRO A 427 -33.49 18.79 -16.02
N ASN A 428 -32.79 19.90 -16.29
CA ASN A 428 -31.44 20.16 -15.80
C ASN A 428 -31.37 20.25 -14.25
N PRO A 429 -30.66 19.33 -13.57
CA PRO A 429 -30.55 19.36 -12.10
C PRO A 429 -29.71 20.52 -11.54
N ALA A 430 -28.97 21.25 -12.39
CA ALA A 430 -28.06 22.32 -11.97
C ALA A 430 -28.75 23.70 -11.81
N THR A 431 -30.01 23.85 -12.23
CA THR A 431 -30.69 25.16 -12.35
C THR A 431 -31.81 25.40 -11.34
N GLN A 432 -31.89 24.63 -10.24
CA GLN A 432 -32.92 24.81 -9.21
C GLN A 432 -32.35 24.84 -7.77
N GLY A 433 -32.55 25.97 -7.08
CA GLY A 433 -32.42 26.09 -5.62
C GLY A 433 -31.01 26.31 -5.06
N HIS A 434 -30.95 26.69 -3.77
CA HIS A 434 -29.67 26.87 -3.05
C HIS A 434 -28.92 25.55 -2.83
N THR A 435 -29.65 24.43 -2.83
CA THR A 435 -29.12 23.06 -2.72
C THR A 435 -28.24 22.65 -3.90
N ALA A 436 -28.43 23.23 -5.09
CA ALA A 436 -27.61 22.94 -6.27
C ALA A 436 -26.14 23.36 -6.07
N GLY A 437 -25.87 24.52 -5.45
CA GLY A 437 -24.51 25.01 -5.25
C GLY A 437 -23.67 24.16 -4.30
N ARG A 438 -24.26 23.72 -3.17
CA ARG A 438 -23.60 22.78 -2.23
C ARG A 438 -23.28 21.44 -2.89
N ARG A 439 -24.22 20.90 -3.67
CA ARG A 439 -24.05 19.67 -4.44
C ARG A 439 -22.93 19.77 -5.48
N GLN A 440 -22.82 20.90 -6.17
CA GLN A 440 -21.73 21.18 -7.12
C GLN A 440 -20.37 21.29 -6.42
N LEU A 441 -20.30 21.94 -5.25
CA LEU A 441 -19.05 22.06 -4.48
C LEU A 441 -18.53 20.68 -4.02
N LEU A 442 -19.41 19.78 -3.57
CA LEU A 442 -19.01 18.41 -3.22
C LEU A 442 -18.59 17.59 -4.45
N ILE A 443 -19.31 17.68 -5.58
CA ILE A 443 -18.92 17.03 -6.84
C ILE A 443 -17.53 17.51 -7.28
N LEU A 444 -17.25 18.80 -7.12
CA LEU A 444 -15.94 19.39 -7.39
C LEU A 444 -14.86 18.86 -6.44
N ALA A 445 -15.11 18.81 -5.14
CA ALA A 445 -14.16 18.29 -4.15
C ALA A 445 -13.77 16.83 -4.43
N VAL A 446 -14.77 15.99 -4.72
CA VAL A 446 -14.59 14.58 -5.07
C VAL A 446 -13.83 14.44 -6.39
N PHE A 447 -14.14 15.26 -7.40
CA PHE A 447 -13.43 15.26 -8.68
C PHE A 447 -11.97 15.71 -8.53
N ALA A 448 -11.69 16.73 -7.71
CA ALA A 448 -10.34 17.21 -7.42
C ALA A 448 -9.49 16.15 -6.69
N ALA A 449 -10.07 15.43 -5.72
CA ALA A 449 -9.40 14.31 -5.06
C ALA A 449 -9.07 13.17 -6.04
N ILE A 450 -10.01 12.77 -6.89
CA ILE A 450 -9.77 11.72 -7.90
C ILE A 450 -8.74 12.18 -8.95
N ALA A 451 -8.74 13.45 -9.36
CA ALA A 451 -7.74 14.00 -10.26
C ALA A 451 -6.34 14.06 -9.62
N ALA A 452 -6.25 14.40 -8.33
CA ALA A 452 -5.00 14.41 -7.57
C ALA A 452 -4.39 13.00 -7.48
N HIS A 453 -5.20 12.00 -7.13
CA HIS A 453 -4.79 10.60 -7.08
C HIS A 453 -4.43 10.05 -8.47
N PHE A 454 -5.19 10.39 -9.52
CA PHE A 454 -4.86 9.99 -10.91
C PHE A 454 -3.49 10.49 -11.35
N VAL A 455 -3.08 11.70 -10.96
CA VAL A 455 -1.72 12.19 -11.21
C VAL A 455 -0.70 11.48 -10.31
N GLU A 456 -0.99 11.33 -9.01
CA GLU A 456 -0.08 10.72 -8.04
C GLU A 456 0.36 9.30 -8.40
N VAL A 457 -0.56 8.41 -8.81
CA VAL A 457 -0.25 6.99 -9.09
C VAL A 457 0.63 6.76 -10.33
N HIS A 458 0.84 7.78 -11.16
CA HIS A 458 1.80 7.73 -12.27
C HIS A 458 3.23 8.15 -11.85
N PHE A 459 3.39 8.60 -10.61
CA PHE A 459 4.66 8.87 -9.94
C PHE A 459 4.76 8.14 -8.58
N GLY A 460 3.99 7.08 -8.37
CA GLY A 460 3.73 6.46 -7.07
C GLY A 460 3.28 5.00 -7.18
N ILE A 461 2.68 4.49 -6.11
CA ILE A 461 2.03 3.17 -6.09
C ILE A 461 0.65 3.37 -5.48
N ALA A 462 -0.40 2.92 -6.17
CA ALA A 462 -1.73 2.88 -5.59
C ALA A 462 -1.75 1.90 -4.40
N ILE A 463 -2.07 2.40 -3.20
CA ILE A 463 -2.11 1.61 -1.97
C ILE A 463 -3.55 1.29 -1.59
N ALA A 464 -3.74 0.27 -0.75
CA ALA A 464 -5.06 -0.19 -0.36
C ALA A 464 -5.97 0.93 0.21
N SER A 465 -5.41 1.90 0.93
CA SER A 465 -6.17 3.06 1.42
C SER A 465 -6.59 4.02 0.30
N THR A 466 -5.70 4.36 -0.65
CA THR A 466 -6.03 5.28 -1.76
C THR A 466 -6.97 4.63 -2.77
N LEU A 467 -6.80 3.34 -3.07
CA LEU A 467 -7.75 2.54 -3.87
C LEU A 467 -9.13 2.47 -3.21
N THR A 468 -9.19 2.21 -1.90
CA THR A 468 -10.46 2.24 -1.14
C THR A 468 -11.14 3.60 -1.25
N HIS A 469 -10.39 4.70 -1.11
CA HIS A 469 -10.93 6.05 -1.29
C HIS A 469 -11.37 6.30 -2.74
N PHE A 470 -10.60 5.89 -3.75
CA PHE A 470 -10.98 6.05 -5.17
C PHE A 470 -12.31 5.38 -5.48
N TRP A 471 -12.51 4.14 -5.06
CA TRP A 471 -13.75 3.40 -5.30
C TRP A 471 -14.92 3.95 -4.48
N ILE A 472 -14.73 4.28 -3.20
CA ILE A 472 -15.78 4.92 -2.38
C ILE A 472 -16.17 6.29 -2.94
N LEU A 473 -15.20 7.16 -3.23
CA LEU A 473 -15.45 8.50 -3.76
C LEU A 473 -16.04 8.47 -5.17
N SER A 474 -15.69 7.50 -6.00
CA SER A 474 -16.37 7.27 -7.29
C SER A 474 -17.83 6.89 -7.11
N ALA A 475 -18.18 6.06 -6.11
CA ALA A 475 -19.58 5.75 -5.80
C ALA A 475 -20.34 6.96 -5.22
N VAL A 476 -19.70 7.77 -4.36
CA VAL A 476 -20.24 9.05 -3.88
C VAL A 476 -20.50 10.01 -5.05
N LEU A 477 -19.55 10.15 -5.98
CA LEU A 477 -19.69 10.98 -7.18
C LEU A 477 -20.90 10.56 -8.01
N VAL A 478 -21.13 9.26 -8.20
CA VAL A 478 -22.31 8.77 -8.94
C VAL A 478 -23.60 9.01 -8.17
N ALA A 479 -23.68 8.70 -6.87
CA ALA A 479 -24.90 8.88 -6.09
C ALA A 479 -25.31 10.37 -5.96
N VAL A 480 -24.35 11.25 -5.67
CA VAL A 480 -24.55 12.70 -5.59
C VAL A 480 -24.77 13.31 -6.99
N GLY A 481 -24.04 12.82 -8.00
CA GLY A 481 -24.17 13.21 -9.40
C GLY A 481 -25.53 12.89 -10.00
N MET A 482 -26.06 11.68 -9.75
CA MET A 482 -27.42 11.29 -10.11
C MET A 482 -28.49 11.92 -9.22
N GLY A 483 -28.13 12.41 -8.02
CA GLY A 483 -29.03 13.12 -7.11
C GLY A 483 -29.79 12.21 -6.15
N TRP A 484 -29.39 10.95 -6.01
CA TRP A 484 -30.03 9.94 -5.15
C TRP A 484 -29.93 10.24 -3.64
N THR A 485 -29.14 11.25 -3.26
CA THR A 485 -28.95 11.71 -1.87
C THR A 485 -29.68 13.02 -1.56
N ALA A 486 -30.36 13.62 -2.54
CA ALA A 486 -31.16 14.82 -2.36
C ALA A 486 -32.41 14.51 -1.50
N PRO A 487 -32.88 15.44 -0.67
CA PRO A 487 -34.16 15.27 0.03
C PRO A 487 -35.30 15.15 -1.00
N ALA A 488 -36.22 14.23 -0.76
CA ALA A 488 -37.42 14.08 -1.59
C ALA A 488 -38.19 15.40 -1.63
N ARG A 489 -38.65 15.80 -2.83
CA ARG A 489 -39.48 17.00 -2.98
C ARG A 489 -40.77 16.83 -2.18
N GLN A 490 -41.03 17.75 -1.25
CA GLN A 490 -42.31 17.81 -0.53
C GLN A 490 -43.48 18.23 -1.44
N ASP A 491 -43.18 18.64 -2.67
CA ASP A 491 -44.14 19.06 -3.70
C ASP A 491 -44.95 17.90 -4.31
N GLU A 492 -44.57 16.62 -4.10
CA GLU A 492 -45.42 15.46 -4.45
C GLU A 492 -46.49 15.16 -3.39
N THR A 493 -47.07 16.22 -2.80
CA THR A 493 -48.28 16.18 -1.96
C THR A 493 -49.56 16.15 -2.82
N ALA A 494 -49.59 15.23 -3.78
CA ALA A 494 -50.84 14.89 -4.46
C ALA A 494 -51.72 14.03 -3.52
N PRO A 495 -53.03 14.34 -3.34
CA PRO A 495 -53.86 15.14 -4.23
C PRO A 495 -54.63 16.28 -3.53
N VAL A 496 -53.98 17.22 -2.83
CA VAL A 496 -54.69 18.42 -2.30
C VAL A 496 -55.35 19.22 -3.43
N ALA A 497 -54.67 19.36 -4.58
CA ALA A 497 -55.20 20.03 -5.77
C ALA A 497 -56.47 19.37 -6.35
N LEU A 498 -56.67 18.06 -6.12
CA LEU A 498 -57.85 17.33 -6.62
C LEU A 498 -59.04 17.47 -5.65
N VAL A 499 -58.77 17.62 -4.35
CA VAL A 499 -59.79 18.01 -3.35
C VAL A 499 -60.20 19.46 -3.52
N ALA A 500 -59.26 20.38 -3.78
CA ALA A 500 -59.54 21.79 -4.05
C ALA A 500 -60.44 21.97 -5.30
N ARG A 501 -60.06 21.37 -6.44
CA ARG A 501 -60.90 21.40 -7.65
C ARG A 501 -62.25 20.69 -7.48
N ALA A 502 -62.31 19.62 -6.67
CA ALA A 502 -63.58 18.99 -6.31
C ALA A 502 -64.46 19.90 -5.44
N ALA A 503 -63.89 20.70 -4.54
CA ALA A 503 -64.62 21.69 -3.74
C ALA A 503 -65.12 22.86 -4.60
N GLU A 504 -64.29 23.42 -5.47
CA GLU A 504 -64.66 24.48 -6.42
C GLU A 504 -65.78 24.02 -7.37
N SER A 505 -65.68 22.81 -7.94
CA SER A 505 -66.73 22.24 -8.80
C SER A 505 -68.05 21.96 -8.06
N ARG A 506 -68.01 21.78 -6.73
CA ARG A 506 -69.21 21.63 -5.89
C ARG A 506 -69.82 22.97 -5.48
N ALA A 507 -68.99 23.99 -5.23
CA ALA A 507 -69.46 25.35 -5.00
C ALA A 507 -70.19 25.90 -6.24
N ALA A 508 -69.60 25.73 -7.43
CA ALA A 508 -70.18 26.16 -8.70
C ALA A 508 -71.47 25.40 -9.12
N ALA A 509 -71.80 24.29 -8.44
CA ALA A 509 -73.01 23.49 -8.70
C ALA A 509 -74.14 23.71 -7.67
N GLY A 510 -73.91 24.48 -6.61
CA GLY A 510 -74.88 24.69 -5.53
C GLY A 510 -75.95 25.74 -5.80
N ASP A 511 -75.67 26.71 -6.68
CA ASP A 511 -76.42 27.98 -6.75
C ASP A 511 -77.37 28.09 -7.98
N ARG A 512 -77.93 26.96 -8.42
CA ARG A 512 -78.95 26.93 -9.49
C ARG A 512 -80.01 25.85 -9.26
N ARG A 513 -80.95 26.13 -8.35
CA ARG A 513 -82.40 25.80 -8.43
C ARG A 513 -83.11 26.00 -7.09
N ARG A 514 -83.59 27.23 -6.86
CA ARG A 514 -84.91 27.44 -6.29
C ARG A 514 -85.77 28.03 -7.40
N GLU A 515 -86.77 27.27 -7.86
CA GLU A 515 -88.11 27.73 -8.23
C GLU A 515 -88.95 26.57 -8.78
N ASP A 516 -90.26 26.72 -8.64
CA ASP A 516 -91.37 26.07 -9.33
C ASP A 516 -91.59 24.54 -9.27
N ALA A 517 -92.49 24.20 -8.34
CA ALA A 517 -93.83 23.66 -8.62
C ALA A 517 -94.05 22.27 -9.29
N ILE A 518 -94.91 21.53 -8.61
CA ILE A 518 -95.55 20.23 -8.91
C ILE A 518 -96.94 20.52 -9.57
N PRO A 519 -97.65 19.64 -10.32
CA PRO A 519 -97.31 18.36 -11.03
C PRO A 519 -97.77 18.33 -12.52
N ALA A 520 -97.56 17.20 -13.23
CA ALA A 520 -98.66 16.27 -13.64
C ALA A 520 -98.43 15.45 -14.95
N ALA A 521 -98.98 14.23 -14.94
CA ALA A 521 -99.44 13.43 -16.10
C ALA A 521 -98.43 12.96 -17.18
N ARG A 522 -98.78 12.01 -18.07
CA ARG A 522 -99.33 10.63 -17.87
C ARG A 522 -99.19 9.85 -19.19
N ALA A 523 -98.72 8.59 -19.16
CA ALA A 523 -98.60 7.66 -20.30
C ALA A 523 -97.67 8.11 -21.47
N GLY A 524 -97.21 7.25 -22.39
CA GLY A 524 -97.18 5.78 -22.39
C GLY A 524 -97.23 5.16 -23.80
N GLN A 525 -96.58 3.99 -23.99
CA GLN A 525 -96.53 3.20 -25.26
C GLN A 525 -95.73 3.86 -26.42
N ARG A 526 -95.22 3.19 -27.48
CA ARG A 526 -94.86 1.77 -27.79
C ARG A 526 -93.91 1.76 -29.02
N GLY A 527 -93.25 0.62 -29.32
CA GLY A 527 -92.41 0.39 -30.52
C GLY A 527 -90.94 0.10 -30.14
N ALA A 528 -90.22 -0.95 -30.57
CA ALA A 528 -90.27 -1.84 -31.76
C ALA A 528 -89.79 -1.15 -33.06
N SER A 529 -88.94 -1.73 -33.93
CA SER A 529 -88.28 -3.06 -33.95
C SER A 529 -87.01 -3.07 -34.85
N ALA A 530 -85.90 -3.70 -34.45
CA ALA A 530 -85.36 -4.98 -35.02
C ALA A 530 -84.46 -4.87 -36.29
N SER A 531 -83.94 -6.02 -36.76
CA SER A 531 -82.88 -6.24 -37.78
C SER A 531 -81.47 -5.79 -37.34
N ALA A 532 -80.44 -6.65 -37.20
CA ALA A 532 -79.83 -7.67 -38.09
C ALA A 532 -79.00 -7.04 -39.25
N SER A 533 -77.86 -7.59 -39.68
CA SER A 533 -77.49 -9.03 -39.74
C SER A 533 -76.00 -9.35 -39.42
N ARG A 534 -75.49 -10.50 -39.88
CA ARG A 534 -74.23 -11.18 -39.50
C ARG A 534 -73.65 -11.87 -40.76
N PRO A 535 -72.36 -12.27 -40.80
CA PRO A 535 -72.07 -13.68 -40.49
C PRO A 535 -70.69 -13.94 -39.81
N ALA A 536 -70.45 -15.21 -39.49
CA ALA A 536 -69.16 -15.82 -39.11
C ALA A 536 -69.09 -17.24 -39.74
N PRO A 537 -67.92 -17.90 -39.78
CA PRO A 537 -67.64 -19.00 -38.83
C PRO A 537 -66.15 -19.09 -38.42
N GLY A 538 -65.68 -19.99 -37.53
CA GLY A 538 -66.33 -21.05 -36.72
C GLY A 538 -65.41 -21.46 -35.53
N ALA A 539 -65.94 -22.02 -34.43
CA ALA A 539 -66.11 -23.47 -34.15
C ALA A 539 -64.83 -24.15 -33.57
N LYS A 540 -64.81 -25.04 -32.56
CA LYS A 540 -65.74 -25.67 -31.55
C LYS A 540 -64.83 -26.22 -30.40
N GLY A 541 -65.24 -26.62 -29.19
CA GLY A 541 -66.54 -26.76 -28.47
C GLY A 541 -66.29 -26.97 -26.94
N ALA A 542 -67.28 -26.80 -26.04
CA ALA A 542 -68.18 -27.84 -25.46
C ALA A 542 -67.55 -28.70 -24.32
N ARG A 543 -68.17 -29.03 -23.16
CA ARG A 543 -69.52 -28.92 -22.49
C ARG A 543 -69.30 -29.03 -20.94
N LYS A 544 -70.21 -29.01 -19.94
CA LYS A 544 -71.71 -29.10 -19.71
C LYS A 544 -72.10 -27.99 -18.67
N GLY A 545 -73.10 -27.94 -17.75
CA GLY A 545 -74.20 -28.81 -17.20
C GLY A 545 -73.84 -29.45 -15.83
N LYS A 546 -74.56 -29.36 -14.67
CA LYS A 546 -75.89 -28.82 -14.18
C LYS A 546 -75.66 -27.99 -12.86
N LYS A 547 -76.57 -27.41 -12.02
CA LYS A 547 -78.02 -27.49 -11.59
C LYS A 547 -78.44 -28.65 -10.63
N ALA A 548 -79.32 -28.50 -9.61
CA ALA A 548 -79.92 -27.33 -8.89
C ALA A 548 -80.79 -27.75 -7.64
N GLU A 549 -80.97 -26.84 -6.66
CA GLU A 549 -82.17 -26.66 -5.75
C GLU A 549 -82.58 -27.80 -4.74
N PRO A 550 -83.65 -27.71 -3.91
CA PRO A 550 -83.73 -27.04 -2.57
C PRO A 550 -84.36 -28.00 -1.48
N PRO A 551 -85.16 -27.64 -0.41
CA PRO A 551 -85.52 -26.36 0.25
C PRO A 551 -85.28 -26.21 1.81
N PRO A 552 -86.21 -26.34 2.82
CA PRO A 552 -86.25 -25.34 3.94
C PRO A 552 -86.54 -25.80 5.43
N THR A 553 -86.73 -24.78 6.30
CA THR A 553 -87.33 -24.74 7.68
C THR A 553 -86.42 -24.85 8.92
N ALA A 554 -86.81 -24.38 10.13
CA ALA A 554 -87.19 -23.01 10.55
C ALA A 554 -87.46 -22.91 12.08
N ARG A 555 -86.98 -21.84 12.76
CA ARG A 555 -87.61 -21.04 13.87
C ARG A 555 -86.60 -20.00 14.43
N GLN A 556 -86.96 -18.71 14.51
CA GLN A 556 -87.26 -17.92 15.74
C GLN A 556 -86.10 -17.81 16.76
N ALA A 557 -85.75 -16.69 17.38
CA ALA A 557 -85.98 -15.23 17.21
C ALA A 557 -85.04 -14.50 18.22
N ALA A 558 -84.67 -13.21 18.20
CA ALA A 558 -84.93 -12.03 17.34
C ALA A 558 -83.56 -11.27 17.18
N SER A 559 -83.38 -9.96 16.92
CA SER A 559 -84.23 -8.78 16.64
C SER A 559 -83.55 -7.88 15.58
N GLY A 560 -84.11 -6.70 15.25
CA GLY A 560 -83.68 -5.87 14.09
C GLY A 560 -82.44 -4.97 14.32
N ARG A 561 -81.96 -4.21 13.32
CA ARG A 561 -82.52 -3.86 12.00
C ARG A 561 -81.42 -3.67 10.92
N LYS A 562 -81.81 -3.99 9.67
CA LYS A 562 -81.31 -3.49 8.36
C LYS A 562 -79.79 -3.28 8.15
N ARG A 563 -79.20 -4.16 7.33
CA ARG A 563 -78.14 -3.79 6.37
C ARG A 563 -78.65 -2.68 5.45
N ASP A 564 -77.85 -1.63 5.27
CA ASP A 564 -77.92 -0.76 4.09
C ASP A 564 -76.96 -1.28 3.00
N GLN A 565 -77.33 -1.09 1.73
CA GLN A 565 -76.44 -1.34 0.60
C GLN A 565 -75.65 -0.07 0.28
N ARG A 566 -74.31 -0.16 0.21
CA ARG A 566 -73.44 0.86 -0.40
C ARG A 566 -72.42 0.19 -1.34
N PRO A 567 -71.98 0.88 -2.40
CA PRO A 567 -71.47 0.22 -3.60
C PRO A 567 -70.03 -0.30 -3.48
N ARG A 568 -69.71 -1.29 -4.33
CA ARG A 568 -68.32 -1.66 -4.64
C ARG A 568 -67.62 -0.46 -5.30
N GLY A 569 -66.78 0.23 -4.55
CA GLY A 569 -66.13 1.47 -5.02
C GLY A 569 -65.19 2.08 -3.99
N GLN A 570 -64.45 1.25 -3.23
CA GLN A 570 -63.40 1.71 -2.32
C GLN A 570 -62.11 0.97 -2.63
N THR A 571 -61.14 1.71 -3.19
CA THR A 571 -59.72 1.37 -3.08
C THR A 571 -59.36 1.22 -1.61
N ALA A 572 -58.60 0.18 -1.25
CA ALA A 572 -58.15 0.02 0.12
C ALA A 572 -57.31 1.24 0.54
N ILE A 573 -57.83 2.03 1.49
CA ILE A 573 -57.04 3.04 2.16
C ILE A 573 -56.03 2.28 3.01
N GLU A 574 -54.75 2.31 2.62
CA GLU A 574 -53.69 1.80 3.48
C GLU A 574 -53.78 2.51 4.84
N PRO A 575 -53.68 1.80 5.98
CA PRO A 575 -53.77 2.44 7.28
C PRO A 575 -52.64 3.47 7.39
N ALA A 576 -53.04 4.74 7.58
CA ALA A 576 -52.14 5.89 7.51
C ALA A 576 -50.86 5.61 8.30
N VAL A 577 -49.72 5.69 7.60
CA VAL A 577 -48.43 5.30 8.17
C VAL A 577 -48.12 6.17 9.37
N ARG A 578 -48.32 5.63 10.58
CA ARG A 578 -47.83 6.25 11.82
C ARG A 578 -46.35 6.57 11.61
N PRO A 579 -45.91 7.83 11.80
CA PRO A 579 -44.50 8.16 11.65
C PRO A 579 -43.71 7.26 12.61
N SER A 580 -42.70 6.57 12.09
CA SER A 580 -41.80 5.77 12.91
C SER A 580 -41.19 6.68 13.97
N ALA A 581 -41.28 6.27 15.24
CA ALA A 581 -40.80 7.05 16.38
C ALA A 581 -39.37 7.54 16.10
N GLN A 582 -39.19 8.86 15.98
CA GLN A 582 -37.95 9.44 15.49
C GLN A 582 -36.84 9.24 16.54
N PRO A 583 -35.62 8.85 16.12
CA PRO A 583 -34.52 8.63 17.06
C PRO A 583 -34.16 9.95 17.76
N SER A 584 -33.87 9.85 19.07
CA SER A 584 -33.50 11.02 19.88
C SER A 584 -32.16 11.62 19.44
N ALA A 585 -31.91 12.89 19.80
CA ALA A 585 -30.63 13.55 19.52
C ALA A 585 -29.42 12.80 20.10
N TRP A 586 -29.62 12.00 21.16
CA TRP A 586 -28.62 11.08 21.70
C TRP A 586 -28.34 9.91 20.75
N VAL A 587 -29.39 9.20 20.32
CA VAL A 587 -29.26 8.05 19.40
C VAL A 587 -28.65 8.47 18.06
N GLY A 588 -29.08 9.59 17.49
CA GLY A 588 -28.52 10.14 16.26
C GLY A 588 -27.08 10.67 16.36
N PHE A 589 -26.50 10.74 17.57
CA PHE A 589 -25.10 11.12 17.79
C PHE A 589 -24.17 9.90 17.92
N LEU A 590 -24.69 8.75 18.33
CA LEU A 590 -23.90 7.52 18.55
C LEU A 590 -22.95 7.15 17.40
N PRO A 591 -23.32 7.26 16.10
CA PRO A 591 -22.39 6.93 15.01
C PRO A 591 -21.10 7.75 15.04
N PHE A 592 -21.15 9.04 15.40
CA PHE A 592 -19.97 9.89 15.49
C PHE A 592 -19.07 9.49 16.66
N ALA A 593 -19.68 9.15 17.81
CA ALA A 593 -18.95 8.67 18.98
C ALA A 593 -18.27 7.31 18.72
N PHE A 594 -18.95 6.39 18.01
CA PHE A 594 -18.34 5.11 17.60
C PHE A 594 -17.20 5.29 16.59
N ILE A 595 -17.28 6.24 15.65
CA ILE A 595 -16.15 6.58 14.76
C ILE A 595 -14.94 7.05 15.57
N ALA A 596 -15.13 7.96 16.53
CA ALA A 596 -14.06 8.44 17.42
C ALA A 596 -13.50 7.32 18.31
N ALA A 597 -14.34 6.40 18.80
CA ALA A 597 -13.95 5.24 19.57
C ALA A 597 -13.08 4.26 18.76
N ILE A 598 -13.45 3.95 17.51
CA ILE A 598 -12.66 3.08 16.61
C ILE A 598 -11.31 3.72 16.27
N ILE A 599 -11.28 5.03 15.99
CA ILE A 599 -10.02 5.74 15.75
C ILE A 599 -9.13 5.70 17.00
N THR A 600 -9.72 5.86 18.19
CA THR A 600 -8.97 5.75 19.45
C THR A 600 -8.48 4.31 19.69
N LEU A 601 -9.24 3.28 19.32
CA LEU A 601 -8.83 1.88 19.42
C LEU A 601 -7.56 1.60 18.60
N VAL A 602 -7.52 2.05 17.34
CA VAL A 602 -6.37 1.90 16.45
C VAL A 602 -5.16 2.66 16.99
N LEU A 603 -5.32 3.93 17.36
CA LEU A 603 -4.23 4.71 17.95
C LEU A 603 -3.74 4.14 19.31
N THR A 604 -4.62 3.48 20.07
CA THR A 604 -4.20 2.77 21.30
C THR A 604 -3.40 1.52 20.98
N TRP A 605 -3.67 0.83 19.86
CA TRP A 605 -2.87 -0.31 19.40
C TRP A 605 -1.51 0.14 18.83
N ASP A 606 -1.50 1.11 17.93
CA ASP A 606 -0.31 1.57 17.19
C ASP A 606 0.85 2.02 18.10
N TYR A 607 0.55 2.55 19.29
CA TYR A 607 1.54 3.20 20.16
C TYR A 607 1.80 2.49 21.50
N LEU A 608 1.06 1.45 21.88
CA LEU A 608 1.15 0.84 23.20
C LEU A 608 2.29 -0.19 23.30
N VAL A 609 3.52 0.32 23.46
CA VAL A 609 4.75 -0.49 23.55
C VAL A 609 5.44 -0.34 24.91
N ASN A 610 5.81 -1.46 25.53
CA ASN A 610 6.52 -1.46 26.82
C ASN A 610 8.03 -1.22 26.68
N GLN A 611 8.42 -0.07 26.13
CA GLN A 611 9.84 0.29 25.95
C GLN A 611 10.58 0.57 27.25
N THR A 612 9.88 1.07 28.28
CA THR A 612 10.48 1.47 29.57
C THR A 612 10.67 0.30 30.53
N GLY A 613 10.22 -0.91 30.18
CA GLY A 613 10.24 -2.08 31.06
C GLY A 613 9.26 -1.97 32.24
N ALA A 614 8.22 -1.14 32.12
CA ALA A 614 7.25 -0.87 33.17
C ALA A 614 6.58 -2.17 33.67
N ALA A 615 6.55 -2.32 34.99
CA ALA A 615 6.22 -3.59 35.65
C ALA A 615 4.70 -3.87 35.81
N THR A 616 3.84 -2.88 35.52
CA THR A 616 2.36 -2.94 35.70
C THR A 616 1.65 -2.40 34.45
N ALA A 617 0.46 -2.91 34.14
CA ALA A 617 -0.30 -2.50 32.95
C ALA A 617 -0.62 -0.98 32.92
N ALA A 618 -0.93 -0.39 34.08
CA ALA A 618 -1.13 1.06 34.19
C ALA A 618 0.16 1.85 33.94
N GLY A 619 1.32 1.34 34.39
CA GLY A 619 2.64 1.91 34.08
C GLY A 619 2.96 1.85 32.59
N VAL A 620 2.72 0.72 31.93
CA VAL A 620 2.91 0.54 30.47
C VAL A 620 2.03 1.51 29.69
N LEU A 621 0.73 1.59 30.00
CA LEU A 621 -0.21 2.51 29.34
C LEU A 621 0.19 3.98 29.53
N TRP A 622 0.65 4.36 30.72
CA TRP A 622 1.09 5.72 30.98
C TRP A 622 2.42 6.06 30.31
N ASP A 623 3.42 5.19 30.40
CA ASP A 623 4.75 5.43 29.83
C ASP A 623 4.71 5.45 28.30
N ALA A 624 3.99 4.53 27.65
CA ALA A 624 3.89 4.48 26.18
C ALA A 624 3.37 5.80 25.56
N PHE A 625 2.54 6.56 26.29
CA PHE A 625 1.98 7.84 25.82
C PHE A 625 2.64 9.08 26.45
N THR A 626 3.55 8.91 27.42
CA THR A 626 4.19 10.02 28.16
C THR A 626 5.71 9.93 28.31
N ALA A 627 6.36 8.93 27.72
CA ALA A 627 7.80 8.75 27.75
C ALA A 627 8.34 8.19 26.43
N ARG A 628 9.65 8.36 26.21
CA ARG A 628 10.43 7.66 25.19
C ARG A 628 11.76 7.20 25.75
N VAL A 629 12.37 6.19 25.14
CA VAL A 629 13.80 5.90 25.34
C VAL A 629 14.61 6.76 24.36
N ASP A 630 15.71 7.34 24.83
CA ASP A 630 16.71 7.96 23.97
C ASP A 630 17.76 6.93 23.52
N ASN A 631 17.78 6.60 22.23
CA ASN A 631 18.68 5.58 21.67
C ASN A 631 20.18 5.93 21.79
N ALA A 632 20.54 7.18 22.06
CA ALA A 632 21.92 7.60 22.24
C ALA A 632 22.41 7.44 23.70
N THR A 633 21.56 7.74 24.69
CA THR A 633 21.94 7.69 26.12
C THR A 633 21.28 6.56 26.92
N PHE A 634 20.36 5.81 26.28
CA PHE A 634 19.46 4.81 26.88
C PHE A 634 18.59 5.34 28.05
N ARG A 635 18.43 6.66 28.17
CA ARG A 635 17.63 7.30 29.21
C ARG A 635 16.16 7.39 28.83
N VAL A 636 15.28 7.21 29.83
CA VAL A 636 13.85 7.48 29.69
C VAL A 636 13.59 8.98 29.81
N VAL A 637 13.02 9.59 28.77
CA VAL A 637 12.69 11.02 28.69
C VAL A 637 11.17 11.17 28.73
N ARG A 638 10.64 11.96 29.68
CA ARG A 638 9.20 12.26 29.76
C ARG A 638 8.80 13.23 28.64
N GLN A 639 7.83 12.82 27.81
CA GLN A 639 7.46 13.49 26.56
C GLN A 639 6.00 13.16 26.19
N PRO A 640 4.99 13.97 26.59
CA PRO A 640 3.56 13.63 26.49
C PRO A 640 2.95 13.80 25.09
N MET A 641 3.74 13.70 24.03
CA MET A 641 3.29 14.11 22.68
C MET A 641 2.27 13.15 22.06
N LEU A 642 2.32 11.86 22.40
CA LEU A 642 1.27 10.91 21.99
C LEU A 642 -0.02 11.05 22.82
N LEU A 643 0.08 11.43 24.11
CA LEU A 643 -1.10 11.81 24.90
C LEU A 643 -1.75 13.11 24.35
N ILE A 644 -0.95 14.09 23.93
CA ILE A 644 -1.42 15.31 23.26
C ILE A 644 -2.11 14.97 21.92
N LEU A 645 -1.55 14.05 21.13
CA LEU A 645 -2.18 13.51 19.92
C LEU A 645 -3.57 12.93 20.19
N MET A 646 -3.75 12.15 21.27
CA MET A 646 -5.06 11.62 21.66
C MET A 646 -6.02 12.76 22.04
N ILE A 647 -5.59 13.69 22.90
CA ILE A 647 -6.41 14.80 23.38
C ILE A 647 -6.89 15.71 22.23
N PHE A 648 -6.01 16.04 21.27
CA PHE A 648 -6.39 16.81 20.08
C PHE A 648 -7.37 16.05 19.18
N THR A 649 -7.18 14.73 19.01
CA THR A 649 -8.08 13.88 18.22
C THR A 649 -9.49 13.82 18.85
N TRP A 650 -9.59 13.69 20.17
CA TRP A 650 -10.88 13.72 20.88
C TRP A 650 -11.52 15.11 20.89
N GLY A 651 -10.75 16.16 21.14
CA GLY A 651 -11.26 17.53 21.25
C GLY A 651 -11.76 18.09 19.91
N VAL A 652 -10.91 18.06 18.88
CA VAL A 652 -11.28 18.53 17.53
C VAL A 652 -12.31 17.58 16.90
N GLY A 653 -12.15 16.26 17.07
CA GLY A 653 -13.11 15.28 16.57
C GLY A 653 -14.50 15.43 17.18
N GLY A 654 -14.60 15.63 18.50
CA GLY A 654 -15.84 15.88 19.21
C GLY A 654 -16.51 17.20 18.79
N LEU A 655 -15.73 18.28 18.66
CA LEU A 655 -16.22 19.56 18.16
C LEU A 655 -16.82 19.44 16.75
N LEU A 656 -16.11 18.79 15.83
CA LEU A 656 -16.57 18.56 14.46
C LEU A 656 -17.79 17.61 14.42
N ALA A 657 -17.83 16.59 15.26
CA ALA A 657 -18.96 15.65 15.38
C ALA A 657 -20.26 16.36 15.79
N ILE A 658 -20.21 17.19 16.84
CA ILE A 658 -21.34 18.03 17.29
C ILE A 658 -21.79 18.95 16.15
N SER A 659 -20.82 19.57 15.47
CA SER A 659 -21.04 20.42 14.29
C SER A 659 -21.80 19.71 13.16
N GLU A 660 -21.40 18.49 12.78
CA GLU A 660 -22.03 17.74 11.68
C GLU A 660 -23.38 17.13 12.09
N HIS A 661 -23.53 16.66 13.33
CA HIS A 661 -24.82 16.22 13.85
C HIS A 661 -25.84 17.38 13.88
N ALA A 662 -25.40 18.59 14.23
CA ALA A 662 -26.24 19.79 14.13
C ALA A 662 -26.63 20.10 12.67
N ARG A 663 -25.69 20.02 11.72
CA ARG A 663 -25.99 20.14 10.27
C ARG A 663 -26.99 19.08 9.81
N TRP A 664 -26.88 17.83 10.29
CA TRP A 664 -27.81 16.75 9.98
C TRP A 664 -29.25 17.08 10.43
N ARG A 665 -29.47 17.44 11.70
CA ARG A 665 -30.84 17.73 12.19
C ARG A 665 -31.47 18.92 11.45
N ALA A 666 -30.69 19.92 11.08
CA ALA A 666 -31.16 21.07 10.29
C ALA A 666 -31.54 20.70 8.83
N ALA A 667 -30.86 19.72 8.22
CA ALA A 667 -31.11 19.29 6.85
C ALA A 667 -32.43 18.51 6.68
N GLU A 668 -32.98 17.94 7.76
CA GLU A 668 -34.22 17.15 7.76
C GLU A 668 -35.48 17.99 8.08
N GLY A 669 -35.42 19.32 7.86
CA GLY A 669 -36.57 20.22 7.97
C GLY A 669 -37.06 20.47 9.41
N ARG A 670 -36.29 20.10 10.43
CA ARG A 670 -36.67 20.20 11.86
C ARG A 670 -36.50 21.62 12.42
N SER A 671 -37.15 22.62 11.79
CA SER A 671 -37.05 24.06 12.15
C SER A 671 -37.42 24.37 13.59
N ASP A 672 -38.40 23.63 14.13
CA ASP A 672 -39.05 23.97 15.41
C ASP A 672 -38.37 23.29 16.61
N ALA A 673 -37.24 22.61 16.38
CA ALA A 673 -36.41 22.12 17.47
C ALA A 673 -35.74 23.29 18.21
N PRO A 674 -35.63 23.25 19.55
CA PRO A 674 -34.91 24.28 20.30
C PRO A 674 -33.47 24.39 19.80
N ALA A 675 -32.94 25.61 19.88
CA ALA A 675 -31.63 25.98 19.35
C ALA A 675 -30.51 25.02 19.80
N ALA A 676 -29.46 24.90 18.98
CA ALA A 676 -28.38 23.90 19.13
C ALA A 676 -27.62 23.95 20.49
N GLY A 677 -27.90 24.93 21.35
CA GLY A 677 -27.32 25.10 22.68
C GLY A 677 -27.72 24.06 23.73
N THR A 678 -28.85 23.34 23.61
CA THR A 678 -29.39 22.55 24.74
C THR A 678 -28.77 21.17 24.96
N HIS A 679 -28.13 20.56 23.96
CA HIS A 679 -27.65 19.16 24.05
C HIS A 679 -26.15 18.98 23.78
N TRP A 680 -25.44 20.01 23.32
CA TRP A 680 -24.00 19.90 23.02
C TRP A 680 -23.12 19.47 24.22
N PRO A 681 -23.39 19.81 25.50
CA PRO A 681 -22.51 19.41 26.60
C PRO A 681 -22.51 17.90 26.80
N GLY A 682 -23.68 17.27 26.69
CA GLY A 682 -23.80 15.81 26.77
C GLY A 682 -23.26 15.11 25.52
N GLN A 683 -23.35 15.73 24.33
CA GLN A 683 -22.74 15.18 23.11
C GLN A 683 -21.20 15.24 23.18
N ALA A 684 -20.64 16.31 23.75
CA ALA A 684 -19.22 16.39 24.09
C ALA A 684 -18.82 15.31 25.12
N ALA A 685 -19.60 15.15 26.20
CA ALA A 685 -19.35 14.11 27.21
C ALA A 685 -19.42 12.68 26.64
N ILE A 686 -20.36 12.38 25.74
CA ILE A 686 -20.44 11.09 25.05
C ILE A 686 -19.24 10.89 24.12
N SER A 687 -18.85 11.91 23.34
CA SER A 687 -17.72 11.80 22.41
C SER A 687 -16.38 11.62 23.14
N LEU A 688 -16.17 12.38 24.22
CA LEU A 688 -14.97 12.30 25.04
C LEU A 688 -14.94 10.99 25.85
N GLY A 689 -16.07 10.61 26.46
CA GLY A 689 -16.21 9.38 27.22
C GLY A 689 -16.05 8.12 26.37
N ALA A 690 -16.46 8.14 25.10
CA ALA A 690 -16.20 7.05 24.16
C ALA A 690 -14.71 6.91 23.82
N GLY A 691 -14.01 8.02 23.57
CA GLY A 691 -12.56 8.02 23.33
C GLY A 691 -11.76 7.58 24.57
N VAL A 692 -11.90 8.32 25.67
CA VAL A 692 -11.20 8.04 26.95
C VAL A 692 -11.55 6.65 27.49
N GLY A 693 -12.82 6.23 27.37
CA GLY A 693 -13.26 4.90 27.79
C GLY A 693 -12.59 3.77 27.02
N VAL A 694 -12.47 3.87 25.69
CA VAL A 694 -11.71 2.90 24.89
C VAL A 694 -10.22 2.95 25.25
N PHE A 695 -9.61 4.13 25.28
CA PHE A 695 -8.19 4.28 25.62
C PHE A 695 -7.83 3.64 26.96
N LEU A 696 -8.64 3.85 28.01
CA LEU A 696 -8.41 3.23 29.32
C LEU A 696 -8.72 1.73 29.33
N VAL A 697 -9.90 1.30 28.86
CA VAL A 697 -10.31 -0.11 28.99
C VAL A 697 -9.49 -1.01 28.06
N TYR A 698 -9.42 -0.68 26.77
CA TYR A 698 -8.63 -1.47 25.81
C TYR A 698 -7.13 -1.30 26.02
N GLY A 699 -6.67 -0.09 26.36
CA GLY A 699 -5.26 0.17 26.67
C GLY A 699 -4.77 -0.63 27.88
N LEU A 700 -5.55 -0.73 28.97
CA LEU A 700 -5.19 -1.58 30.11
C LEU A 700 -5.21 -3.08 29.77
N ILE A 701 -6.17 -3.53 28.96
CA ILE A 701 -6.24 -4.92 28.48
C ILE A 701 -4.98 -5.26 27.67
N GLN A 702 -4.64 -4.48 26.64
CA GLN A 702 -3.44 -4.75 25.83
C GLN A 702 -2.15 -4.56 26.64
N ALA A 703 -2.07 -3.55 27.51
CA ALA A 703 -0.91 -3.32 28.37
C ALA A 703 -0.62 -4.51 29.29
N SER A 704 -1.66 -5.16 29.82
CA SER A 704 -1.50 -6.40 30.60
C SER A 704 -0.94 -7.57 29.77
N ARG A 705 -1.25 -7.63 28.47
CA ARG A 705 -0.76 -8.66 27.55
C ARG A 705 0.72 -8.44 27.19
N THR A 706 1.22 -7.20 27.15
CA THR A 706 2.65 -6.92 26.89
C THR A 706 3.63 -7.52 27.92
N SER A 707 3.14 -8.03 29.06
CA SER A 707 3.97 -8.71 30.05
C SER A 707 4.43 -10.09 29.56
N LEU A 708 5.75 -10.26 29.38
CA LEU A 708 6.39 -11.55 29.07
C LEU A 708 6.78 -12.36 30.32
N LYS A 709 6.42 -11.90 31.53
CA LYS A 709 6.76 -12.58 32.80
C LYS A 709 6.18 -13.99 32.85
N GLY A 710 7.04 -14.99 33.11
CA GLY A 710 6.65 -16.40 33.20
C GLY A 710 6.61 -17.15 31.86
N LEU A 711 6.88 -16.47 30.74
CA LEU A 711 7.05 -17.11 29.43
C LEU A 711 8.53 -17.38 29.14
N ALA A 712 8.81 -18.48 28.43
CA ALA A 712 10.15 -18.86 28.00
C ALA A 712 10.12 -19.53 26.63
N GLY A 713 11.25 -19.49 25.91
CA GLY A 713 11.40 -20.15 24.62
C GLY A 713 10.30 -19.78 23.62
N LEU A 714 9.70 -20.79 22.99
CA LEU A 714 8.72 -20.62 21.91
C LEU A 714 7.42 -19.94 22.33
N ASP A 715 7.04 -20.07 23.61
CA ASP A 715 5.76 -19.53 24.12
C ASP A 715 5.78 -18.00 24.25
N VAL A 716 6.97 -17.38 24.30
CA VAL A 716 7.14 -15.92 24.13
C VAL A 716 6.65 -15.49 22.75
N PHE A 717 7.08 -16.19 21.69
CA PHE A 717 6.73 -15.85 20.31
C PHE A 717 5.28 -16.16 19.98
N ARG A 718 4.73 -17.27 20.51
CA ARG A 718 3.31 -17.61 20.43
C ARG A 718 2.43 -16.55 21.09
N HIS A 719 2.82 -16.06 22.26
CA HIS A 719 2.11 -14.99 22.96
C HIS A 719 2.17 -13.68 22.17
N LEU A 720 3.33 -13.30 21.64
CA LEU A 720 3.50 -12.12 20.78
C LEU A 720 2.64 -12.20 19.51
N ALA A 721 2.72 -13.28 18.73
CA ALA A 721 1.86 -13.50 17.56
C ALA A 721 0.37 -13.58 17.95
N GLY A 722 0.05 -14.03 19.16
CA GLY A 722 -1.31 -14.02 19.71
C GLY A 722 -1.88 -12.65 20.06
N HIS A 723 -1.11 -11.54 20.00
CA HIS A 723 -1.63 -10.20 20.36
C HIS A 723 -2.64 -9.65 19.36
N ILE A 724 -2.40 -9.82 18.05
CA ILE A 724 -3.21 -9.20 16.98
C ILE A 724 -4.69 -9.64 17.06
N VAL A 725 -4.96 -10.90 17.44
CA VAL A 725 -6.32 -11.45 17.60
C VAL A 725 -7.19 -10.62 18.55
N ALA A 726 -6.59 -10.02 19.59
CA ALA A 726 -7.30 -9.18 20.55
C ALA A 726 -7.60 -7.77 20.00
N PHE A 727 -6.77 -7.27 19.09
CA PHE A 727 -7.05 -6.05 18.33
C PHE A 727 -8.20 -6.28 17.34
N ASP A 728 -8.13 -7.33 16.52
CA ASP A 728 -9.15 -7.64 15.51
C ASP A 728 -10.53 -7.91 16.13
N ALA A 729 -10.57 -8.64 17.26
CA ALA A 729 -11.80 -8.86 18.00
C ALA A 729 -12.39 -7.53 18.54
N ALA A 730 -11.57 -6.65 19.11
CA ALA A 730 -12.02 -5.33 19.58
C ALA A 730 -12.47 -4.42 18.43
N LEU A 731 -11.78 -4.48 17.29
CA LEU A 731 -12.12 -3.74 16.06
C LEU A 731 -13.45 -4.21 15.47
N LEU A 732 -13.67 -5.52 15.40
CA LEU A 732 -14.94 -6.11 14.98
C LEU A 732 -16.10 -5.72 15.91
N ILE A 733 -15.89 -5.72 17.23
CA ILE A 733 -16.86 -5.21 18.22
C ILE A 733 -17.14 -3.72 17.99
N GLY A 734 -16.12 -2.90 17.73
CA GLY A 734 -16.28 -1.48 17.41
C GLY A 734 -17.09 -1.25 16.13
N ILE A 735 -16.78 -1.97 15.06
CA ILE A 735 -17.49 -1.91 13.77
C ILE A 735 -18.94 -2.39 13.92
N MET A 736 -19.20 -3.45 14.69
CA MET A 736 -20.55 -3.92 14.99
C MET A 736 -21.35 -2.90 15.81
N GLY A 737 -20.71 -2.26 16.80
CA GLY A 737 -21.29 -1.16 17.55
C GLY A 737 -21.64 0.05 16.68
N LEU A 738 -20.78 0.41 15.72
CA LEU A 738 -21.04 1.44 14.72
C LEU A 738 -22.21 1.05 13.79
N ALA A 739 -22.28 -0.20 13.34
CA ALA A 739 -23.39 -0.70 12.51
C ALA A 739 -24.74 -0.64 13.25
N ILE A 740 -24.76 -1.03 14.53
CA ILE A 740 -25.94 -0.91 15.41
C ILE A 740 -26.30 0.57 15.63
N ALA A 741 -25.32 1.44 15.89
CA ALA A 741 -25.54 2.87 16.05
C ALA A 741 -26.13 3.52 14.78
N LEU A 742 -25.65 3.13 13.59
CA LEU A 742 -26.19 3.59 12.30
C LEU A 742 -27.63 3.08 12.08
N TRP A 743 -27.91 1.81 12.38
CA TRP A 743 -29.25 1.21 12.29
C TRP A 743 -30.27 1.87 13.22
N LEU A 744 -29.83 2.31 14.40
CA LEU A 744 -30.65 3.09 15.33
C LEU A 744 -30.81 4.56 14.89
N ALA A 745 -29.77 5.18 14.32
CA ALA A 745 -29.74 6.60 13.95
C ALA A 745 -30.49 6.93 12.64
N ASP A 746 -30.39 6.09 11.61
CA ASP A 746 -31.12 6.28 10.33
C ASP A 746 -32.60 5.81 10.43
N GLY A 747 -33.00 5.29 11.59
CA GLY A 747 -34.33 4.75 11.86
C GLY A 747 -34.49 3.31 11.38
N ARG A 748 -35.31 2.53 12.11
CA ARG A 748 -35.52 1.10 11.81
C ARG A 748 -36.05 0.93 10.38
N PRO A 749 -35.29 0.35 9.42
CA PRO A 749 -35.87 -0.03 8.14
C PRO A 749 -37.00 -1.04 8.40
N ARG A 750 -38.11 -0.95 7.65
CA ARG A 750 -39.14 -2.00 7.69
C ARG A 750 -38.44 -3.31 7.30
N PRO A 751 -38.31 -4.29 8.21
CA PRO A 751 -37.57 -5.49 7.87
C PRO A 751 -38.36 -6.26 6.80
N PRO A 752 -37.68 -6.93 5.85
CA PRO A 752 -38.36 -7.56 4.72
C PRO A 752 -39.36 -8.62 5.20
N ARG A 753 -40.46 -8.84 4.46
CA ARG A 753 -41.66 -9.56 4.96
C ARG A 753 -41.41 -10.96 5.55
N TRP A 754 -40.31 -11.63 5.20
CA TRP A 754 -39.89 -12.91 5.80
C TRP A 754 -39.38 -12.76 7.25
N PHE A 755 -38.73 -11.65 7.58
CA PHE A 755 -38.26 -11.31 8.93
C PHE A 755 -39.42 -11.18 9.93
N SER A 756 -40.57 -10.67 9.48
CA SER A 756 -41.81 -10.62 10.28
C SER A 756 -42.51 -11.97 10.44
N ALA A 757 -42.12 -13.01 9.70
CA ALA A 757 -42.64 -14.37 9.88
C ALA A 757 -41.86 -15.18 10.93
N SER A 758 -40.56 -14.91 11.10
CA SER A 758 -39.77 -15.36 12.24
C SER A 758 -38.60 -14.39 12.48
N PRO A 759 -38.52 -13.71 13.64
CA PRO A 759 -37.40 -12.82 13.96
C PRO A 759 -36.11 -13.58 14.34
N PHE A 760 -36.22 -14.88 14.66
CA PHE A 760 -35.06 -15.70 15.03
C PHE A 760 -34.22 -16.09 13.81
N LEU A 761 -34.84 -16.46 12.69
CA LEU A 761 -34.13 -16.94 11.49
C LEU A 761 -33.17 -15.89 10.85
N PRO A 762 -33.53 -14.59 10.74
CA PRO A 762 -32.60 -13.54 10.31
C PRO A 762 -31.47 -13.31 11.32
N LEU A 763 -31.75 -13.41 12.62
CA LEU A 763 -30.80 -13.09 13.68
C LEU A 763 -29.76 -14.22 13.83
N THR A 764 -30.18 -15.49 13.77
CA THR A 764 -29.26 -16.63 13.68
C THR A 764 -28.46 -16.61 12.38
N GLY A 765 -29.10 -16.31 11.24
CA GLY A 765 -28.39 -16.11 9.96
C GLY A 765 -27.34 -15.00 10.00
N GLY A 766 -27.64 -13.88 10.68
CA GLY A 766 -26.68 -12.79 10.91
C GLY A 766 -25.51 -13.20 11.81
N LEU A 767 -25.77 -13.92 12.91
CA LEU A 767 -24.72 -14.45 13.78
C LEU A 767 -23.82 -15.47 13.05
N ILE A 768 -24.41 -16.35 12.23
CA ILE A 768 -23.66 -17.30 11.38
C ILE A 768 -22.80 -16.54 10.37
N ALA A 769 -23.33 -15.48 9.74
CA ALA A 769 -22.56 -14.65 8.81
C ALA A 769 -21.40 -13.92 9.48
N VAL A 770 -21.56 -13.43 10.73
CA VAL A 770 -20.48 -12.81 11.52
C VAL A 770 -19.44 -13.84 11.94
N ALA A 771 -19.86 -15.03 12.38
CA ALA A 771 -18.93 -16.12 12.73
C ALA A 771 -18.13 -16.61 11.51
N LEU A 772 -18.77 -16.74 10.35
CA LEU A 772 -18.12 -17.09 9.09
C LEU A 772 -17.16 -15.98 8.63
N ALA A 773 -17.57 -14.71 8.72
CA ALA A 773 -16.69 -13.58 8.40
C ALA A 773 -15.48 -13.52 9.33
N PHE A 774 -15.65 -13.78 10.63
CA PHE A 774 -14.53 -13.86 11.57
C PHE A 774 -13.60 -15.03 11.25
N ALA A 775 -14.12 -16.22 10.93
CA ALA A 775 -13.31 -17.36 10.50
C ALA A 775 -12.50 -17.06 9.22
N VAL A 776 -13.11 -16.39 8.23
CA VAL A 776 -12.41 -15.94 7.02
C VAL A 776 -11.37 -14.86 7.32
N ILE A 777 -11.65 -13.90 8.22
CA ILE A 777 -10.67 -12.90 8.65
C ILE A 777 -9.47 -13.59 9.31
N MET A 778 -9.71 -14.51 10.24
CA MET A 778 -8.67 -15.29 10.91
C MET A 778 -7.78 -16.03 9.91
N GLN A 779 -8.37 -16.75 8.96
CA GLN A 779 -7.62 -17.56 7.98
C GLN A 779 -6.94 -16.76 6.87
N VAL A 780 -7.52 -15.64 6.42
CA VAL A 780 -7.04 -14.90 5.22
C VAL A 780 -6.20 -13.67 5.58
N ASN A 781 -6.22 -13.22 6.83
CA ASN A 781 -5.48 -12.02 7.27
C ASN A 781 -4.65 -12.30 8.53
N VAL A 782 -5.27 -12.82 9.58
CA VAL A 782 -4.62 -12.92 10.90
C VAL A 782 -3.52 -13.99 10.90
N GLN A 783 -3.76 -15.13 10.28
CA GLN A 783 -2.80 -16.24 10.14
C GLN A 783 -1.50 -15.80 9.41
N ILE A 784 -1.64 -14.99 8.35
CA ILE A 784 -0.51 -14.36 7.64
C ILE A 784 0.27 -13.39 8.55
N ILE A 785 -0.42 -12.53 9.31
CA ILE A 785 0.23 -11.60 10.26
C ILE A 785 0.95 -12.36 11.39
N GLN A 786 0.41 -13.50 11.82
CA GLN A 786 1.06 -14.37 12.80
C GLN A 786 2.32 -15.01 12.22
N ALA A 787 2.27 -15.56 11.00
CA ALA A 787 3.43 -16.11 10.31
C ALA A 787 4.53 -15.05 10.07
N ASP A 788 4.14 -13.84 9.65
CA ASP A 788 5.01 -12.66 9.52
C ASP A 788 5.68 -12.28 10.85
N THR A 789 4.96 -12.39 11.96
CA THR A 789 5.52 -12.14 13.30
C THR A 789 6.64 -13.13 13.62
N TYR A 790 6.46 -14.43 13.38
CA TYR A 790 7.54 -15.42 13.57
C TYR A 790 8.71 -15.16 12.61
N TYR A 791 8.44 -14.90 11.33
CA TYR A 791 9.45 -14.62 10.33
C TYR A 791 10.32 -13.40 10.69
N LYS A 792 9.70 -12.28 11.10
CA LYS A 792 10.43 -11.05 11.50
C LYS A 792 11.27 -11.24 12.77
N GLN A 793 10.85 -12.12 13.68
CA GLN A 793 11.69 -12.52 14.81
C GLN A 793 12.84 -13.42 14.34
N GLY A 794 12.58 -14.36 13.42
CA GLY A 794 13.59 -15.20 12.77
C GLY A 794 14.72 -14.41 12.10
N LEU A 795 14.38 -13.33 11.37
CA LEU A 795 15.36 -12.39 10.79
C LEU A 795 16.32 -11.80 11.82
N SER A 796 15.81 -11.45 13.01
CA SER A 796 16.62 -10.89 14.09
C SER A 796 17.64 -11.90 14.61
N TYR A 797 17.22 -13.17 14.75
CA TYR A 797 18.12 -14.27 15.11
C TYR A 797 19.11 -14.62 14.00
N GLU A 798 18.70 -14.55 12.73
CA GLU A 798 19.58 -14.79 11.59
C GLU A 798 20.68 -13.72 11.50
N GLY A 799 20.32 -12.43 11.66
CA GLY A 799 21.28 -11.32 11.72
C GLY A 799 22.25 -11.39 12.91
N ALA A 800 21.89 -12.15 13.96
CA ALA A 800 22.74 -12.47 15.11
C ALA A 800 23.51 -13.81 14.96
N GLY A 801 23.44 -14.48 13.79
CA GLY A 801 24.09 -15.77 13.54
C GLY A 801 23.49 -16.95 14.30
N GLN A 802 22.28 -16.82 14.86
CA GLN A 802 21.62 -17.86 15.66
C GLN A 802 20.70 -18.72 14.78
N TRP A 803 21.33 -19.47 13.86
CA TRP A 803 20.67 -20.24 12.80
C TRP A 803 19.63 -21.26 13.28
N GLU A 804 19.83 -21.90 14.44
CA GLU A 804 18.82 -22.81 15.02
C GLU A 804 17.56 -22.05 15.47
N SER A 805 17.71 -20.93 16.18
CA SER A 805 16.60 -20.06 16.58
C SER A 805 15.83 -19.52 15.36
N ALA A 806 16.55 -19.08 14.32
CA ALA A 806 15.96 -18.63 13.07
C ALA A 806 15.19 -19.76 12.36
N ALA A 807 15.77 -20.95 12.21
CA ALA A 807 15.13 -22.10 11.58
C ALA A 807 13.87 -22.57 12.34
N ILE A 808 13.87 -22.53 13.67
CA ILE A 808 12.67 -22.84 14.47
C ILE A 808 11.55 -21.84 14.18
N LEU A 809 11.85 -20.54 14.12
CA LEU A 809 10.84 -19.49 13.88
C LEU A 809 10.33 -19.51 12.42
N TYR A 810 11.21 -19.73 11.44
CA TYR A 810 10.81 -19.92 10.04
C TYR A 810 9.96 -21.18 9.83
N ARG A 811 10.17 -22.24 10.65
CA ARG A 811 9.28 -23.41 10.68
C ARG A 811 7.89 -23.06 11.18
N GLU A 812 7.74 -22.34 12.31
CA GLU A 812 6.40 -21.95 12.79
C GLU A 812 5.67 -21.07 11.77
N ALA A 813 6.39 -20.18 11.07
CA ALA A 813 5.82 -19.38 9.98
C ALA A 813 5.33 -20.26 8.81
N ALA A 814 6.13 -21.23 8.37
CA ALA A 814 5.76 -22.18 7.32
C ALA A 814 4.68 -23.20 7.76
N GLN A 815 4.51 -23.47 9.06
CA GLN A 815 3.40 -24.27 9.59
C GLN A 815 2.08 -23.49 9.57
N LEU A 816 2.12 -22.17 9.85
CA LEU A 816 0.95 -21.30 9.76
C LEU A 816 0.54 -21.04 8.31
N GLU A 817 1.47 -20.71 7.44
CA GLU A 817 1.23 -20.49 6.01
C GLU A 817 2.05 -21.49 5.16
N PRO A 818 1.62 -22.76 5.06
CA PRO A 818 2.31 -23.79 4.28
C PRO A 818 2.22 -23.57 2.75
N ALA A 819 1.69 -22.42 2.36
CA ALA A 819 1.47 -21.93 1.02
C ALA A 819 2.50 -20.89 0.56
N GLU A 820 3.28 -20.32 1.49
CA GLU A 820 4.10 -19.13 1.26
C GLU A 820 5.55 -19.52 0.98
N ASP A 821 6.01 -19.35 -0.26
CA ASP A 821 7.33 -19.80 -0.70
C ASP A 821 8.49 -19.11 0.06
N PHE A 822 8.25 -17.89 0.50
CA PHE A 822 9.21 -17.06 1.21
C PHE A 822 9.68 -17.66 2.56
N TYR A 823 8.79 -18.26 3.34
CA TYR A 823 9.17 -18.89 4.62
C TYR A 823 10.03 -20.14 4.42
N TYR A 824 9.69 -20.95 3.42
CA TYR A 824 10.45 -22.14 3.06
C TYR A 824 11.85 -21.81 2.51
N LEU A 825 12.01 -20.69 1.80
CA LEU A 825 13.31 -20.19 1.33
C LEU A 825 14.24 -19.84 2.51
N PHE A 826 13.75 -19.07 3.47
CA PHE A 826 14.54 -18.63 4.63
C PHE A 826 14.81 -19.78 5.60
N LEU A 827 13.83 -20.67 5.81
CA LEU A 827 14.00 -21.94 6.50
C LEU A 827 15.10 -22.79 5.85
N GLY A 828 15.06 -22.97 4.53
CA GLY A 828 16.06 -23.71 3.77
C GLY A 828 17.47 -23.14 3.88
N ARG A 829 17.62 -21.80 3.82
CA ARG A 829 18.91 -21.12 4.06
C ARG A 829 19.42 -21.34 5.48
N ALA A 830 18.56 -21.20 6.49
CA ALA A 830 18.95 -21.40 7.88
C ALA A 830 19.37 -22.85 8.18
N LEU A 831 18.66 -23.84 7.64
CA LEU A 831 18.99 -25.27 7.75
C LEU A 831 20.32 -25.60 7.03
N LEU A 832 20.53 -25.05 5.82
CA LEU A 832 21.80 -25.19 5.10
C LEU A 832 22.97 -24.64 5.94
N GLN A 833 22.84 -23.42 6.47
CA GLN A 833 23.89 -22.82 7.28
C GLN A 833 24.11 -23.54 8.62
N LEU A 834 23.04 -24.08 9.24
CA LEU A 834 23.14 -24.91 10.42
C LEU A 834 23.86 -26.24 10.15
N SER A 835 23.70 -26.83 8.95
CA SER A 835 24.36 -28.10 8.59
C SER A 835 25.89 -28.02 8.58
N THR A 836 26.47 -26.84 8.29
CA THR A 836 27.94 -26.66 8.24
C THR A 836 28.60 -26.80 9.61
N THR A 837 27.86 -26.55 10.69
CA THR A 837 28.36 -26.65 12.08
C THR A 837 28.20 -28.06 12.66
N MET A 838 27.37 -28.91 12.04
CA MET A 838 27.08 -30.28 12.46
C MET A 838 28.10 -31.29 11.93
N GLN A 839 28.18 -32.45 12.58
CA GLN A 839 28.95 -33.62 12.12
C GLN A 839 28.13 -34.48 11.13
N ALA A 840 28.82 -35.20 10.24
CA ALA A 840 28.23 -36.22 9.37
C ALA A 840 27.54 -37.34 10.17
N GLY A 841 26.55 -38.00 9.58
CA GLY A 841 25.81 -39.05 10.28
C GLY A 841 25.00 -39.99 9.40
N ALA A 842 24.45 -41.03 10.01
CA ALA A 842 23.60 -41.99 9.30
C ALA A 842 22.29 -41.32 8.86
N ALA A 843 22.19 -41.03 7.55
CA ALA A 843 21.01 -40.41 6.98
C ALA A 843 19.76 -41.28 7.17
N SER A 844 18.73 -40.70 7.79
CA SER A 844 17.43 -41.34 8.05
C SER A 844 16.33 -40.86 7.11
N LEU A 845 16.54 -39.73 6.42
CA LEU A 845 15.56 -39.10 5.54
C LEU A 845 15.76 -39.47 4.06
N PRO A 846 14.70 -39.41 3.22
CA PRO A 846 14.83 -39.63 1.78
C PRO A 846 15.70 -38.55 1.12
N ALA A 847 16.48 -38.94 0.11
CA ALA A 847 17.28 -38.02 -0.72
C ALA A 847 16.49 -37.49 -1.92
N ASP A 848 15.64 -38.34 -2.50
CA ASP A 848 14.69 -38.00 -3.55
C ASP A 848 13.38 -37.49 -2.93
N LEU A 849 12.82 -36.45 -3.54
CA LEU A 849 11.60 -35.75 -3.13
C LEU A 849 10.56 -35.68 -4.26
N THR A 850 10.84 -36.25 -5.43
CA THR A 850 9.96 -36.17 -6.62
C THR A 850 8.53 -36.62 -6.32
N GLY A 851 8.37 -37.77 -5.69
CA GLY A 851 7.06 -38.33 -5.29
C GLY A 851 6.46 -37.78 -3.99
N VAL A 852 7.12 -36.86 -3.27
CA VAL A 852 6.62 -36.31 -1.99
C VAL A 852 5.76 -35.07 -2.26
N PRO A 853 4.49 -35.01 -1.83
CA PRO A 853 3.66 -33.81 -1.96
C PRO A 853 4.24 -32.60 -1.22
N THR A 854 4.04 -31.39 -1.74
CA THR A 854 4.60 -30.15 -1.15
C THR A 854 4.18 -29.94 0.31
N ALA A 855 2.97 -30.34 0.70
CA ALA A 855 2.48 -30.25 2.08
C ALA A 855 3.26 -31.15 3.06
N ASP A 856 3.80 -32.27 2.59
CA ASP A 856 4.50 -33.27 3.43
C ASP A 856 6.00 -32.94 3.61
N LEU A 857 6.55 -32.04 2.79
CA LEU A 857 7.97 -31.63 2.84
C LEU A 857 8.34 -31.00 4.19
N LEU A 858 7.44 -30.25 4.82
CA LEU A 858 7.68 -29.67 6.15
C LEU A 858 7.82 -30.76 7.24
N GLY A 859 7.15 -31.90 7.06
CA GLY A 859 7.31 -33.09 7.91
C GLY A 859 8.67 -33.78 7.76
N ILE A 860 9.38 -33.58 6.64
CA ILE A 860 10.79 -34.00 6.48
C ILE A 860 11.70 -33.05 7.24
N VAL A 861 11.48 -31.73 7.14
CA VAL A 861 12.22 -30.70 7.89
C VAL A 861 12.14 -30.95 9.40
N GLU A 862 10.94 -31.21 9.90
CA GLU A 862 10.70 -31.51 11.31
C GLU A 862 11.46 -32.73 11.83
N ARG A 863 11.73 -33.73 10.98
CA ARG A 863 12.52 -34.91 11.37
C ARG A 863 14.01 -34.60 11.38
N GLY A 864 14.53 -33.86 10.39
CA GLY A 864 15.94 -33.46 10.34
C GLY A 864 16.36 -32.55 11.51
N LEU A 865 15.48 -31.64 11.90
CA LEU A 865 15.64 -30.82 13.12
C LEU A 865 15.71 -31.67 14.42
N ARG A 866 15.17 -32.89 14.43
CA ARG A 866 15.22 -33.81 15.58
C ARG A 866 16.46 -34.72 15.55
N THR A 867 16.92 -35.15 14.38
CA THR A 867 18.09 -36.07 14.27
C THR A 867 19.43 -35.36 14.39
N ARG A 868 19.49 -34.04 14.16
CA ARG A 868 20.66 -33.16 14.45
C ARG A 868 22.01 -33.66 13.87
N ASN A 869 21.98 -34.37 12.74
CA ASN A 869 23.15 -34.73 11.95
C ASN A 869 23.17 -33.95 10.62
N ARG A 870 24.36 -33.77 10.03
CA ARG A 870 24.57 -32.98 8.82
C ARG A 870 23.77 -33.50 7.61
N ASP A 871 23.76 -34.80 7.36
CA ASP A 871 23.12 -35.41 6.19
C ASP A 871 21.59 -35.26 6.20
N ASP A 872 20.95 -35.45 7.36
CA ASP A 872 19.52 -35.19 7.53
C ASP A 872 19.20 -33.69 7.55
N MET A 873 20.10 -32.85 8.04
CA MET A 873 19.94 -31.38 7.99
C MET A 873 19.99 -30.86 6.56
N LEU A 874 20.86 -31.42 5.71
CA LEU A 874 20.91 -31.13 4.28
C LEU A 874 19.68 -31.64 3.53
N ARG A 875 19.12 -32.80 3.93
CA ARG A 875 17.84 -33.31 3.42
C ARG A 875 16.64 -32.47 3.87
N ALA A 876 16.67 -31.91 5.08
CA ALA A 876 15.72 -30.92 5.56
C ALA A 876 15.82 -29.61 4.75
N ALA A 877 17.02 -29.08 4.54
CA ALA A 877 17.24 -27.91 3.69
C ALA A 877 16.75 -28.17 2.25
N HIS A 878 16.99 -29.37 1.70
CA HIS A 878 16.49 -29.80 0.39
C HIS A 878 14.96 -29.83 0.35
N ALA A 879 14.30 -30.38 1.37
CA ALA A 879 12.85 -30.38 1.46
C ALA A 879 12.25 -28.97 1.54
N ALA A 880 12.85 -28.07 2.33
CA ALA A 880 12.40 -26.69 2.43
C ALA A 880 12.57 -25.93 1.10
N LEU A 881 13.77 -25.95 0.49
CA LEU A 881 14.00 -25.24 -0.77
C LEU A 881 13.21 -25.84 -1.95
N THR A 882 12.96 -27.16 -1.94
CA THR A 882 12.04 -27.82 -2.90
C THR A 882 10.60 -27.35 -2.71
N ALA A 883 10.14 -27.15 -1.47
CA ALA A 883 8.81 -26.61 -1.21
C ALA A 883 8.69 -25.17 -1.73
N ALA A 884 9.69 -24.32 -1.46
CA ALA A 884 9.75 -22.96 -1.97
C ALA A 884 9.66 -22.91 -3.51
N GLN A 885 10.51 -23.67 -4.21
CA GLN A 885 10.50 -23.71 -5.68
C GLN A 885 9.18 -24.26 -6.25
N ARG A 886 8.53 -25.23 -5.59
CA ARG A 886 7.24 -25.77 -6.06
C ARG A 886 6.05 -24.84 -5.80
N LEU A 887 6.09 -24.05 -4.74
CA LEU A 887 5.09 -23.02 -4.46
C LEU A 887 5.22 -21.84 -5.42
N ASN A 888 6.45 -21.49 -5.82
CA ASN A 888 6.73 -20.38 -6.72
C ASN A 888 7.85 -20.70 -7.73
N PRO A 889 7.52 -21.41 -8.84
CA PRO A 889 8.51 -21.90 -9.80
C PRO A 889 9.31 -20.83 -10.55
N LEU A 890 8.83 -19.59 -10.59
CA LEU A 890 9.45 -18.49 -11.36
C LEU A 890 10.28 -17.54 -10.49
N ASN A 891 10.34 -17.77 -9.17
CA ASN A 891 11.25 -17.02 -8.30
C ASN A 891 12.68 -17.59 -8.41
N THR A 892 13.56 -16.81 -9.03
CA THR A 892 14.96 -17.17 -9.30
C THR A 892 15.74 -17.55 -8.03
N ASP A 893 15.44 -16.92 -6.88
CA ASP A 893 16.18 -17.18 -5.64
C ASP A 893 16.00 -18.62 -5.14
N HIS A 894 14.88 -19.30 -5.41
CA HIS A 894 14.70 -20.70 -5.01
C HIS A 894 15.64 -21.62 -5.77
N SER A 895 15.75 -21.40 -7.08
CA SER A 895 16.65 -22.14 -7.96
C SER A 895 18.11 -21.85 -7.62
N ALA A 896 18.48 -20.59 -7.39
CA ALA A 896 19.82 -20.21 -6.94
C ALA A 896 20.18 -20.85 -5.58
N ASN A 897 19.27 -20.87 -4.62
CA ASN A 897 19.54 -21.48 -3.31
C ASN A 897 19.53 -23.03 -3.36
N LEU A 898 18.74 -23.67 -4.21
CA LEU A 898 18.89 -25.10 -4.51
C LEU A 898 20.27 -25.41 -5.13
N ALA A 899 20.77 -24.53 -6.00
CA ALA A 899 22.10 -24.67 -6.57
C ALA A 899 23.20 -24.54 -5.50
N ARG A 900 23.10 -23.53 -4.61
CA ARG A 900 24.00 -23.34 -3.45
C ARG A 900 23.97 -24.54 -2.49
N LEU A 901 22.79 -25.04 -2.14
CA LEU A 901 22.62 -26.25 -1.32
C LEU A 901 23.33 -27.45 -1.94
N ASN A 902 23.07 -27.74 -3.22
CA ASN A 902 23.68 -28.90 -3.88
C ASN A 902 25.21 -28.75 -4.00
N ARG A 903 25.73 -27.53 -4.24
CA ARG A 903 27.19 -27.24 -4.19
C ARG A 903 27.78 -27.56 -2.81
N SER A 904 27.14 -27.13 -1.72
CA SER A 904 27.64 -27.40 -0.36
C SER A 904 27.49 -28.88 0.03
N TRP A 905 26.38 -29.51 -0.35
CA TRP A 905 26.12 -30.93 -0.09
C TRP A 905 27.13 -31.83 -0.80
N ALA A 906 27.57 -31.47 -2.01
CA ALA A 906 28.60 -32.19 -2.76
C ALA A 906 29.92 -32.40 -2.01
N PHE A 907 30.24 -31.57 -1.00
CA PHE A 907 31.45 -31.68 -0.17
C PHE A 907 31.15 -31.97 1.31
N ALA A 908 29.88 -32.16 1.68
CA ALA A 908 29.45 -32.28 3.06
C ALA A 908 30.05 -33.48 3.81
N ASN A 909 30.54 -34.51 3.10
CA ASN A 909 31.20 -35.67 3.70
C ASN A 909 32.70 -35.74 3.39
N ALA A 910 33.26 -34.71 2.76
CA ALA A 910 34.70 -34.54 2.50
C ALA A 910 35.36 -33.43 3.37
N LEU A 911 34.56 -32.68 4.14
CA LEU A 911 34.98 -31.51 4.94
C LEU A 911 34.59 -31.65 6.41
N GLY A 912 35.38 -31.08 7.32
CA GLY A 912 35.06 -30.97 8.74
C GLY A 912 33.96 -29.96 9.09
N PRO A 913 33.57 -29.82 10.37
CA PRO A 913 32.65 -28.77 10.82
C PRO A 913 33.28 -27.37 10.76
N ASN A 914 32.49 -26.39 10.30
CA ASN A 914 32.88 -24.98 10.11
C ASN A 914 33.99 -24.72 9.06
N GLU A 915 34.34 -25.70 8.23
CA GLU A 915 35.28 -25.49 7.13
C GLU A 915 34.65 -24.72 5.98
N ALA A 916 35.30 -23.62 5.57
CA ALA A 916 34.89 -22.76 4.45
C ALA A 916 36.00 -22.75 3.36
N PRO A 917 36.18 -23.85 2.61
CA PRO A 917 37.24 -23.96 1.61
C PRO A 917 37.04 -23.03 0.40
N THR A 918 38.15 -22.61 -0.21
CA THR A 918 38.14 -21.84 -1.46
C THR A 918 37.68 -22.70 -2.64
N ASN A 919 37.25 -22.07 -3.74
CA ASN A 919 36.94 -22.78 -4.99
C ASN A 919 38.13 -23.62 -5.50
N ALA A 920 39.37 -23.17 -5.26
CA ALA A 920 40.59 -23.92 -5.61
C ALA A 920 40.77 -25.19 -4.75
N ALA A 921 40.52 -25.11 -3.44
CA ALA A 921 40.57 -26.29 -2.56
C ALA A 921 39.44 -27.29 -2.89
N LEU A 922 38.22 -26.81 -3.15
CA LEU A 922 37.10 -27.65 -3.60
C LEU A 922 37.41 -28.36 -4.92
N ARG A 923 38.01 -27.66 -5.88
CA ARG A 923 38.50 -28.24 -7.13
C ARG A 923 39.54 -29.34 -6.89
N GLN A 924 40.51 -29.11 -6.01
CA GLN A 924 41.52 -30.12 -5.66
C GLN A 924 40.90 -31.39 -5.07
N LEU A 925 39.82 -31.29 -4.27
CA LEU A 925 39.08 -32.45 -3.78
C LEU A 925 38.38 -33.23 -4.91
N VAL A 926 37.84 -32.54 -5.93
CA VAL A 926 37.27 -33.16 -7.14
C VAL A 926 38.36 -33.84 -7.98
N GLU A 927 39.45 -33.15 -8.27
CA GLU A 927 40.58 -33.67 -9.09
C GLU A 927 41.28 -34.86 -8.43
N ALA A 928 41.48 -34.82 -7.10
CA ALA A 928 42.02 -35.93 -6.31
C ALA A 928 41.01 -37.08 -6.08
N LYS A 929 39.74 -36.92 -6.49
CA LYS A 929 38.63 -37.86 -6.22
C LYS A 929 38.51 -38.21 -4.73
N ALA A 930 38.56 -37.19 -3.89
CA ALA A 930 38.54 -37.34 -2.44
C ALA A 930 37.27 -38.09 -1.96
N PRO A 931 37.39 -38.99 -0.97
CA PRO A 931 36.24 -39.70 -0.43
C PRO A 931 35.24 -38.71 0.19
N GLY A 932 33.95 -38.97 0.00
CA GLY A 932 32.87 -38.11 0.49
C GLY A 932 32.49 -36.95 -0.45
N VAL A 933 33.12 -36.83 -1.62
CA VAL A 933 32.69 -35.89 -2.68
C VAL A 933 31.59 -36.53 -3.55
N ASP A 934 30.43 -35.89 -3.66
CA ASP A 934 29.31 -36.30 -4.51
C ASP A 934 29.26 -35.45 -5.79
N LEU A 935 29.71 -36.04 -6.91
CA LEU A 935 29.74 -35.37 -8.21
C LEU A 935 28.33 -35.15 -8.80
N ALA A 936 27.37 -36.02 -8.52
CA ALA A 936 26.00 -35.86 -9.02
C ALA A 936 25.33 -34.64 -8.36
N ARG A 937 25.69 -34.30 -7.12
CA ARG A 937 25.29 -33.03 -6.48
C ARG A 937 25.90 -31.81 -7.16
N LEU A 938 27.10 -31.88 -7.72
CA LEU A 938 27.65 -30.79 -8.54
C LEU A 938 26.88 -30.61 -9.86
N ASP A 939 26.47 -31.71 -10.50
CA ASP A 939 25.65 -31.64 -11.72
C ASP A 939 24.24 -31.08 -11.45
N LEU A 940 23.61 -31.44 -10.33
CA LEU A 940 22.38 -30.80 -9.85
C LEU A 940 22.59 -29.31 -9.56
N SER A 941 23.76 -28.91 -9.03
CA SER A 941 24.10 -27.50 -8.82
C SER A 941 24.23 -26.74 -10.14
N LEU A 942 24.92 -27.28 -11.14
CA LEU A 942 24.96 -26.70 -12.50
C LEU A 942 23.56 -26.57 -13.10
N MET A 943 22.72 -27.60 -12.98
CA MET A 943 21.37 -27.61 -13.53
C MET A 943 20.53 -26.47 -12.92
N HIS A 944 20.53 -26.34 -11.59
CA HIS A 944 19.80 -25.27 -10.91
C HIS A 944 20.40 -23.86 -11.14
N TYR A 945 21.71 -23.71 -11.36
CA TYR A 945 22.28 -22.40 -11.78
C TYR A 945 21.96 -22.05 -13.25
N ARG A 946 21.95 -23.03 -14.16
CA ARG A 946 21.49 -22.84 -15.56
C ARG A 946 20.01 -22.46 -15.61
N GLN A 947 19.21 -23.05 -14.72
CA GLN A 947 17.82 -22.67 -14.49
C GLN A 947 17.68 -21.25 -13.89
N ALA A 948 18.49 -20.88 -12.89
CA ALA A 948 18.46 -19.54 -12.31
C ALA A 948 18.88 -18.46 -13.33
N THR A 949 19.87 -18.74 -14.18
CA THR A 949 20.30 -17.85 -15.27
C THR A 949 19.33 -17.84 -16.47
N SER A 950 18.44 -18.83 -16.64
CA SER A 950 17.34 -18.72 -17.62
C SER A 950 16.18 -17.83 -17.10
N LEU A 951 15.92 -17.83 -15.80
CA LEU A 951 14.93 -16.95 -15.15
C LEU A 951 15.42 -15.49 -15.06
N SER A 952 16.69 -15.26 -14.68
CA SER A 952 17.33 -13.94 -14.59
C SER A 952 18.62 -13.83 -15.43
N PRO A 953 18.54 -13.90 -16.77
CA PRO A 953 19.70 -13.89 -17.67
C PRO A 953 20.53 -12.60 -17.64
N GLN A 954 20.01 -11.53 -17.02
CA GLN A 954 20.66 -10.23 -16.90
C GLN A 954 21.38 -10.04 -15.54
N ASN A 955 21.29 -11.02 -14.63
CA ASN A 955 21.90 -10.94 -13.29
C ASN A 955 23.34 -11.50 -13.27
N ALA A 956 24.32 -10.58 -13.22
CA ALA A 956 25.75 -10.89 -13.18
C ALA A 956 26.19 -11.77 -11.98
N GLN A 957 25.47 -11.74 -10.85
CA GLN A 957 25.77 -12.60 -9.69
C GLN A 957 25.57 -14.08 -10.01
N LEU A 958 24.47 -14.43 -10.68
CA LEU A 958 24.15 -15.82 -11.00
C LEU A 958 25.14 -16.42 -12.01
N TRP A 959 25.63 -15.60 -12.95
CA TRP A 959 26.71 -15.99 -13.86
C TRP A 959 28.04 -16.24 -13.12
N ASN A 960 28.37 -15.44 -12.10
CA ASN A 960 29.56 -15.68 -11.26
C ASN A 960 29.44 -16.94 -10.41
N GLU A 961 28.27 -17.21 -9.83
CA GLU A 961 28.04 -18.41 -9.02
C GLU A 961 28.03 -19.69 -9.89
N LEU A 962 27.49 -19.62 -11.13
CA LEU A 962 27.61 -20.69 -12.13
C LEU A 962 29.08 -20.96 -12.50
N ALA A 963 29.87 -19.90 -12.76
CA ALA A 963 31.28 -20.02 -13.06
C ALA A 963 32.10 -20.67 -11.94
N ALA A 964 31.76 -20.38 -10.67
CA ALA A 964 32.40 -21.03 -9.53
C ALA A 964 32.17 -22.56 -9.52
N VAL A 965 30.98 -23.06 -9.89
CA VAL A 965 30.71 -24.51 -9.98
C VAL A 965 31.41 -25.14 -11.19
N GLN A 966 31.35 -24.50 -12.36
CA GLN A 966 32.06 -24.95 -13.56
C GLN A 966 33.57 -25.11 -13.29
N PHE A 967 34.19 -24.13 -12.62
CA PHE A 967 35.60 -24.20 -12.25
C PHE A 967 35.91 -25.32 -11.24
N VAL A 968 35.04 -25.54 -10.24
CA VAL A 968 35.19 -26.61 -9.24
C VAL A 968 35.10 -28.00 -9.89
N GLN A 969 34.31 -28.17 -10.95
CA GLN A 969 34.30 -29.38 -11.78
C GLN A 969 35.46 -29.45 -12.79
N GLY A 970 36.37 -28.48 -12.81
CA GLY A 970 37.53 -28.45 -13.71
C GLY A 970 37.29 -27.79 -15.08
N HIS A 971 36.07 -27.35 -15.39
CA HIS A 971 35.68 -26.71 -16.66
C HIS A 971 36.16 -25.24 -16.75
N THR A 972 37.48 -25.00 -16.57
CA THR A 972 38.10 -23.67 -16.46
C THR A 972 37.69 -22.71 -17.59
N GLN A 973 37.70 -23.18 -18.84
CA GLN A 973 37.41 -22.31 -20.00
C GLN A 973 35.91 -21.98 -20.10
N GLU A 974 35.01 -22.90 -19.71
CA GLU A 974 33.56 -22.61 -19.58
C GLU A 974 33.34 -21.56 -18.47
N ALA A 975 34.02 -21.69 -17.34
CA ALA A 975 33.97 -20.74 -16.23
C ALA A 975 34.46 -19.34 -16.63
N LEU A 976 35.59 -19.23 -17.34
CA LEU A 976 36.12 -17.95 -17.81
C LEU A 976 35.20 -17.29 -18.85
N ALA A 977 34.60 -18.06 -19.77
CA ALA A 977 33.59 -17.55 -20.71
C ALA A 977 32.30 -17.11 -19.99
N THR A 978 31.90 -17.81 -18.93
CA THR A 978 30.73 -17.48 -18.10
C THR A 978 30.98 -16.20 -17.28
N LEU A 979 32.21 -15.97 -16.79
CA LEU A 979 32.61 -14.69 -16.20
C LEU A 979 32.71 -13.56 -17.23
N GLU A 980 33.08 -13.84 -18.49
CA GLU A 980 33.00 -12.83 -19.55
C GLU A 980 31.55 -12.47 -19.87
N ARG A 981 30.61 -13.42 -19.82
CA ARG A 981 29.17 -13.12 -19.89
C ARG A 981 28.72 -12.22 -18.74
N SER A 982 29.15 -12.51 -17.51
CA SER A 982 28.92 -11.64 -16.35
C SER A 982 29.46 -10.22 -16.57
N ARG A 983 30.71 -10.09 -17.01
CA ARG A 983 31.39 -8.81 -17.31
C ARG A 983 30.73 -8.04 -18.46
N SER A 984 30.07 -8.74 -19.39
CA SER A 984 29.29 -8.13 -20.48
C SER A 984 27.97 -7.51 -20.00
N LEU A 985 27.44 -7.96 -18.86
CA LEU A 985 26.22 -7.44 -18.23
C LEU A 985 26.54 -6.30 -17.25
N ASP A 986 27.55 -6.48 -16.41
CA ASP A 986 28.01 -5.46 -15.47
C ASP A 986 29.55 -5.42 -15.42
N ARG A 987 30.12 -4.28 -15.84
CA ARG A 987 31.57 -4.02 -15.85
C ARG A 987 32.10 -3.48 -14.53
N GLN A 988 31.23 -3.04 -13.62
CA GLN A 988 31.56 -2.50 -12.31
C GLN A 988 31.33 -3.51 -11.17
N TYR A 989 30.89 -4.74 -11.45
CA TYR A 989 30.66 -5.77 -10.44
C TYR A 989 32.00 -6.40 -9.97
N PRO A 990 32.49 -6.12 -8.74
CA PRO A 990 33.84 -6.48 -8.34
C PRO A 990 34.06 -8.00 -8.25
N GLN A 991 33.02 -8.73 -7.85
CA GLN A 991 33.03 -10.18 -7.69
C GLN A 991 33.36 -10.92 -9.00
N THR A 992 33.08 -10.33 -10.17
CA THR A 992 33.42 -10.93 -11.47
C THR A 992 34.93 -10.94 -11.71
N TYR A 993 35.60 -9.85 -11.32
CA TYR A 993 37.05 -9.73 -11.40
C TYR A 993 37.74 -10.58 -10.32
N LEU A 994 37.17 -10.66 -9.12
CA LEU A 994 37.63 -11.57 -8.06
C LEU A 994 37.57 -13.04 -8.46
N GLN A 995 36.41 -13.55 -8.91
CA GLN A 995 36.31 -14.95 -9.36
C GLN A 995 37.25 -15.23 -10.53
N ARG A 996 37.43 -14.27 -11.46
CA ARG A 996 38.40 -14.39 -12.55
C ARG A 996 39.83 -14.46 -12.03
N ALA A 997 40.19 -13.64 -11.04
CA ALA A 997 41.51 -13.62 -10.44
C ALA A 997 41.81 -14.93 -9.69
N ASP A 998 40.88 -15.43 -8.88
CA ASP A 998 41.00 -16.68 -8.14
C ASP A 998 41.18 -17.89 -9.08
N ILE A 999 40.44 -17.92 -10.20
CA ILE A 999 40.56 -18.96 -11.23
C ILE A 999 41.92 -18.90 -11.92
N LEU A 1000 42.37 -17.71 -12.35
CA LEU A 1000 43.69 -17.55 -13.00
C LEU A 1000 44.83 -17.92 -12.04
N ALA A 1001 44.76 -17.46 -10.79
CA ALA A 1001 45.72 -17.80 -9.73
C ALA A 1001 45.81 -19.32 -9.49
N ALA A 1002 44.67 -19.99 -9.35
CA ALA A 1002 44.60 -21.43 -9.14
C ALA A 1002 45.06 -22.26 -10.35
N THR A 1003 45.08 -21.67 -11.55
CA THR A 1003 45.64 -22.29 -12.78
C THR A 1003 47.06 -21.84 -13.11
N GLY A 1004 47.69 -21.04 -12.24
CA GLY A 1004 49.11 -20.65 -12.35
C GLY A 1004 49.38 -19.36 -13.11
N ASP A 1005 48.38 -18.74 -13.75
CA ASP A 1005 48.53 -17.41 -14.37
C ASP A 1005 48.50 -16.30 -13.31
N LYS A 1006 49.63 -16.16 -12.60
CA LYS A 1006 49.82 -15.13 -11.58
C LYS A 1006 49.72 -13.71 -12.17
N ALA A 1007 50.10 -13.52 -13.43
CA ALA A 1007 50.10 -12.20 -14.08
C ALA A 1007 48.68 -11.75 -14.43
N GLY A 1008 47.89 -12.63 -15.06
CA GLY A 1008 46.46 -12.40 -15.30
C GLY A 1008 45.65 -12.32 -14.01
N ALA A 1009 46.01 -13.10 -12.98
CA ALA A 1009 45.44 -12.99 -11.64
C ALA A 1009 45.70 -11.61 -11.02
N LEU A 1010 46.95 -11.14 -11.00
CA LEU A 1010 47.27 -9.81 -10.48
C LEU A 1010 46.56 -8.69 -11.26
N ALA A 1011 46.48 -8.79 -12.59
CA ALA A 1011 45.72 -7.85 -13.40
C ALA A 1011 44.21 -7.85 -13.05
N ALA A 1012 43.63 -9.02 -12.78
CA ALA A 1012 42.24 -9.16 -12.36
C ALA A 1012 41.99 -8.66 -10.92
N TYR A 1013 42.90 -8.94 -9.97
CA TYR A 1013 42.82 -8.36 -8.62
C TYR A 1013 43.00 -6.84 -8.64
N ARG A 1014 43.81 -6.27 -9.54
CA ARG A 1014 43.93 -4.81 -9.72
C ARG A 1014 42.64 -4.20 -10.26
N ALA A 1015 42.00 -4.81 -11.26
CA ALA A 1015 40.68 -4.38 -11.74
C ALA A 1015 39.59 -4.49 -10.65
N ALA A 1016 39.65 -5.50 -9.78
CA ALA A 1016 38.79 -5.55 -8.59
C ALA A 1016 39.11 -4.41 -7.60
N ALA A 1017 40.40 -4.13 -7.36
CA ALA A 1017 40.87 -3.10 -6.43
C ALA A 1017 40.49 -1.67 -6.85
N GLU A 1018 40.41 -1.40 -8.16
CA GLU A 1018 39.91 -0.13 -8.71
C GLU A 1018 38.42 0.09 -8.37
N LEU A 1019 37.62 -0.98 -8.39
CA LEU A 1019 36.18 -0.93 -8.06
C LEU A 1019 35.93 -0.96 -6.54
N THR A 1020 36.77 -1.67 -5.78
CA THR A 1020 36.70 -1.76 -4.31
C THR A 1020 38.02 -1.34 -3.63
N PRO A 1021 38.39 -0.04 -3.66
CA PRO A 1021 39.66 0.48 -3.10
C PRO A 1021 39.72 0.52 -1.57
N LYS A 1022 38.80 -0.19 -0.90
CA LYS A 1022 38.74 -0.42 0.54
C LYS A 1022 38.53 -1.89 0.93
N ASP A 1023 38.41 -2.81 -0.03
CA ASP A 1023 38.28 -4.24 0.28
C ASP A 1023 39.65 -4.81 0.64
N ILE A 1024 39.77 -5.30 1.87
CA ILE A 1024 41.03 -5.74 2.46
C ILE A 1024 41.48 -7.08 1.90
N ALA A 1025 40.55 -7.97 1.51
CA ALA A 1025 40.89 -9.23 0.87
C ALA A 1025 41.43 -8.98 -0.54
N VAL A 1026 40.79 -8.08 -1.29
CA VAL A 1026 41.25 -7.64 -2.62
C VAL A 1026 42.63 -6.99 -2.54
N GLN A 1027 42.84 -6.02 -1.63
CA GLN A 1027 44.15 -5.37 -1.45
C GLN A 1027 45.22 -6.35 -0.97
N SER A 1028 44.87 -7.33 -0.12
CA SER A 1028 45.81 -8.36 0.34
C SER A 1028 46.25 -9.25 -0.83
N ALA A 1029 45.33 -9.62 -1.73
CA ALA A 1029 45.65 -10.35 -2.94
C ALA A 1029 46.55 -9.53 -3.88
N VAL A 1030 46.23 -8.25 -4.13
CA VAL A 1030 47.11 -7.36 -4.92
C VAL A 1030 48.50 -7.29 -4.30
N GLY A 1031 48.62 -7.14 -2.98
CA GLY A 1031 49.91 -7.08 -2.29
C GLY A 1031 50.72 -8.37 -2.43
N VAL A 1032 50.12 -9.52 -2.13
CA VAL A 1032 50.76 -10.84 -2.20
C VAL A 1032 51.16 -11.20 -3.63
N TYR A 1033 50.31 -10.98 -4.63
CA TYR A 1033 50.64 -11.31 -6.02
C TYR A 1033 51.62 -10.32 -6.66
N SER A 1034 51.63 -9.05 -6.24
CA SER A 1034 52.67 -8.09 -6.67
C SER A 1034 54.05 -8.53 -6.14
N ALA A 1035 54.15 -8.89 -4.85
CA ALA A 1035 55.38 -9.39 -4.25
C ALA A 1035 55.88 -10.69 -4.92
N GLN A 1036 54.98 -11.65 -5.19
CA GLN A 1036 55.32 -12.89 -5.90
C GLN A 1036 55.79 -12.70 -7.36
N LEU A 1037 55.54 -11.53 -7.96
CA LEU A 1037 55.96 -11.16 -9.32
C LEU A 1037 57.11 -10.13 -9.33
N GLY A 1038 57.68 -9.79 -8.17
CA GLY A 1038 58.79 -8.84 -8.05
C GLY A 1038 58.37 -7.36 -8.05
N ASP A 1039 57.08 -7.04 -8.12
CA ASP A 1039 56.57 -5.68 -7.97
C ASP A 1039 56.45 -5.32 -6.47
N LEU A 1040 57.61 -5.06 -5.86
CA LEU A 1040 57.73 -4.83 -4.42
C LEU A 1040 57.09 -3.50 -4.00
N GLU A 1041 57.22 -2.42 -4.79
CA GLU A 1041 56.57 -1.13 -4.48
C GLU A 1041 55.06 -1.20 -4.65
N GLY A 1042 54.54 -1.95 -5.63
CA GLY A 1042 53.11 -2.26 -5.75
C GLY A 1042 52.59 -3.04 -4.54
N ALA A 1043 53.39 -3.98 -4.01
CA ALA A 1043 53.05 -4.72 -2.80
C ALA A 1043 53.02 -3.83 -1.54
N LEU A 1044 54.04 -2.99 -1.34
CA LEU A 1044 54.10 -2.03 -0.23
C LEU A 1044 52.95 -1.01 -0.28
N THR A 1045 52.57 -0.57 -1.48
CA THR A 1045 51.43 0.34 -1.70
C THR A 1045 50.11 -0.30 -1.24
N ALA A 1046 49.86 -1.56 -1.63
CA ALA A 1046 48.65 -2.29 -1.24
C ALA A 1046 48.59 -2.57 0.28
N PHE A 1047 49.69 -3.01 0.90
CA PHE A 1047 49.72 -3.27 2.35
C PHE A 1047 49.59 -1.97 3.17
N ARG A 1048 50.26 -0.87 2.76
CA ARG A 1048 50.05 0.45 3.38
C ARG A 1048 48.58 0.86 3.34
N ARG A 1049 47.89 0.62 2.23
CA ARG A 1049 46.47 0.97 2.11
C ARG A 1049 45.57 0.22 3.09
N ILE A 1050 45.85 -1.05 3.37
CA ILE A 1050 45.11 -1.80 4.40
C ILE A 1050 45.39 -1.24 5.79
N ILE A 1051 46.66 -0.94 6.09
CA ILE A 1051 47.07 -0.36 7.38
C ILE A 1051 46.35 0.97 7.64
N GLU A 1052 46.30 1.87 6.65
CA GLU A 1052 45.53 3.13 6.73
C GLU A 1052 44.05 2.93 7.08
N LEU A 1053 43.42 1.93 6.48
CA LEU A 1053 41.99 1.66 6.64
C LEU A 1053 41.67 1.01 7.98
N GLU A 1054 42.48 0.03 8.42
CA GLU A 1054 42.23 -0.69 9.67
C GLU A 1054 42.65 0.11 10.91
N SER A 1055 43.77 0.84 10.88
CA SER A 1055 44.13 1.71 12.01
C SER A 1055 43.07 2.79 12.25
N ALA A 1056 42.56 3.43 11.20
CA ALA A 1056 41.50 4.45 11.32
C ALA A 1056 40.15 3.89 11.81
N ALA A 1057 39.88 2.60 11.58
CA ALA A 1057 38.65 1.94 12.05
C ALA A 1057 38.79 1.39 13.48
N LEU A 1058 39.96 0.88 13.85
CA LEU A 1058 40.30 0.46 15.21
C LEU A 1058 40.18 1.64 16.19
N ASP A 1059 40.78 2.78 15.85
CA ASP A 1059 40.68 4.05 16.59
C ASP A 1059 39.22 4.46 16.89
N LEU A 1060 38.29 4.15 15.99
CA LEU A 1060 36.87 4.50 16.13
C LEU A 1060 36.12 3.47 17.00
N ASP A 1061 36.39 2.18 16.82
CA ASP A 1061 35.75 1.12 17.59
C ASP A 1061 36.19 1.16 19.07
N GLU A 1062 37.47 1.45 19.35
CA GLU A 1062 37.98 1.65 20.72
C GLU A 1062 37.33 2.84 21.43
N ARG A 1063 37.21 3.99 20.75
CA ARG A 1063 36.52 5.18 21.31
C ARG A 1063 35.04 4.89 21.59
N GLN A 1064 34.34 4.21 20.69
CA GLN A 1064 32.95 3.80 20.92
C GLN A 1064 32.80 2.83 22.09
N LEU A 1065 33.75 1.92 22.29
CA LEU A 1065 33.75 1.01 23.43
C LEU A 1065 33.99 1.78 24.75
N ALA A 1066 34.94 2.71 24.76
CA ALA A 1066 35.23 3.55 25.93
C ALA A 1066 34.03 4.46 26.30
N ASP A 1067 33.37 5.08 25.33
CA ASP A 1067 32.16 5.88 25.55
C ASP A 1067 31.00 5.04 26.11
N LEU A 1068 30.82 3.81 25.60
CA LEU A 1068 29.81 2.87 26.07
C LEU A 1068 30.11 2.41 27.50
N GLU A 1069 31.35 2.02 27.81
CA GLU A 1069 31.74 1.59 29.15
C GLU A 1069 31.66 2.74 30.18
N ALA A 1070 32.03 3.95 29.79
CA ALA A 1070 31.83 5.15 30.60
C ALA A 1070 30.33 5.48 30.81
N LEU A 1071 29.47 5.27 29.81
CA LEU A 1071 28.01 5.41 29.95
C LEU A 1071 27.44 4.38 30.91
N VAL A 1072 27.92 3.13 30.85
CA VAL A 1072 27.46 2.04 31.72
C VAL A 1072 27.89 2.27 33.17
N ALA A 1073 29.14 2.71 33.40
CA ALA A 1073 29.63 3.10 34.72
C ALA A 1073 28.78 4.21 35.35
N ARG A 1074 28.39 5.23 34.56
CA ARG A 1074 27.47 6.30 34.97
C ARG A 1074 26.01 5.85 35.19
N SER A 1075 25.65 4.64 34.77
CA SER A 1075 24.25 4.13 34.78
C SER A 1075 24.02 2.97 35.77
N GLY A 1076 25.02 2.62 36.59
CA GLY A 1076 24.88 1.57 37.61
C GLY A 1076 25.15 0.14 37.11
N GLY A 1077 25.78 -0.03 35.95
CA GLY A 1077 26.24 -1.34 35.44
C GLY A 1077 25.33 -1.98 34.38
N TYR A 1078 25.86 -3.01 33.71
CA TYR A 1078 25.21 -3.68 32.56
C TYR A 1078 23.88 -4.36 32.91
N SER A 1079 23.63 -4.70 34.17
CA SER A 1079 22.36 -5.26 34.66
C SER A 1079 21.20 -4.26 34.69
N MET A 1080 21.49 -2.96 34.63
CA MET A 1080 20.50 -1.87 34.62
C MET A 1080 20.19 -1.35 33.21
N LEU A 1081 20.78 -1.95 32.17
CA LEU A 1081 20.68 -1.51 30.77
C LEU A 1081 19.93 -2.51 29.90
N LEU A 1082 19.38 -2.00 28.79
CA LEU A 1082 18.74 -2.79 27.75
C LEU A 1082 19.73 -3.79 27.13
N PRO A 1083 19.31 -5.02 26.76
CA PRO A 1083 20.20 -6.05 26.17
C PRO A 1083 21.03 -5.59 24.96
N ALA A 1084 20.53 -4.59 24.21
CA ALA A 1084 21.24 -3.96 23.11
C ALA A 1084 22.61 -3.35 23.52
N ALA A 1085 22.76 -2.83 24.74
CA ALA A 1085 24.02 -2.27 25.22
C ALA A 1085 25.10 -3.35 25.42
N THR A 1086 24.72 -4.50 25.99
CA THR A 1086 25.62 -5.65 26.15
C THR A 1086 26.02 -6.24 24.80
N SER A 1087 25.03 -6.45 23.91
CA SER A 1087 25.28 -6.94 22.54
C SER A 1087 26.23 -6.01 21.76
N ARG A 1088 26.05 -4.68 21.85
CA ARG A 1088 26.95 -3.70 21.22
C ARG A 1088 28.37 -3.73 21.78
N ARG A 1089 28.54 -3.89 23.09
CA ARG A 1089 29.88 -4.03 23.72
C ARG A 1089 30.63 -5.22 23.16
N ASP A 1090 29.96 -6.37 23.09
CA ASP A 1090 30.60 -7.63 22.68
C ASP A 1090 30.92 -7.64 21.19
N ALA A 1091 30.08 -7.01 20.35
CA ALA A 1091 30.37 -6.76 18.94
C ALA A 1091 31.58 -5.81 18.74
N LEU A 1092 31.69 -4.71 19.49
CA LEU A 1092 32.83 -3.79 19.42
C LEU A 1092 34.15 -4.49 19.83
N ARG A 1093 34.13 -5.28 20.91
CA ARG A 1093 35.29 -6.07 21.34
C ARG A 1093 35.72 -7.11 20.30
N GLY A 1094 34.75 -7.77 19.64
CA GLY A 1094 35.02 -8.67 18.52
C GLY A 1094 35.66 -7.95 17.32
N SER A 1095 35.19 -6.75 16.98
CA SER A 1095 35.77 -5.90 15.93
C SER A 1095 37.23 -5.56 16.24
N ILE A 1096 37.49 -4.96 17.41
CA ILE A 1096 38.84 -4.55 17.88
C ILE A 1096 39.86 -5.69 17.77
N ALA A 1097 39.48 -6.90 18.21
CA ALA A 1097 40.33 -8.08 18.11
C ALA A 1097 40.63 -8.49 16.65
N ALA A 1098 39.61 -8.50 15.78
CA ALA A 1098 39.77 -8.84 14.37
C ALA A 1098 40.64 -7.81 13.61
N ARG A 1099 40.45 -6.51 13.86
CA ARG A 1099 41.25 -5.42 13.26
C ARG A 1099 42.71 -5.50 13.66
N SER A 1100 42.96 -5.76 14.95
CA SER A 1100 44.33 -5.94 15.47
C SER A 1100 45.03 -7.11 14.77
N GLY A 1101 44.34 -8.24 14.60
CA GLY A 1101 44.86 -9.39 13.84
C GLY A 1101 45.21 -9.05 12.39
N GLN A 1102 44.39 -8.25 11.69
CA GLN A 1102 44.70 -7.79 10.33
C GLN A 1102 45.93 -6.86 10.30
N LEU A 1103 46.02 -5.90 11.22
CA LEU A 1103 47.17 -4.99 11.32
C LEU A 1103 48.48 -5.74 11.59
N HIS A 1104 48.47 -6.73 12.49
CA HIS A 1104 49.61 -7.63 12.71
C HIS A 1104 50.08 -8.29 11.41
N LEU A 1105 49.16 -8.92 10.65
CA LEU A 1105 49.48 -9.61 9.41
C LEU A 1105 50.04 -8.67 8.35
N MET A 1106 49.47 -7.46 8.20
CA MET A 1106 49.92 -6.50 7.19
C MET A 1106 51.27 -5.87 7.52
N TRP A 1107 51.53 -5.51 8.77
CA TRP A 1107 52.84 -5.01 9.19
C TRP A 1107 53.93 -6.08 9.04
N ARG A 1108 53.63 -7.34 9.37
CA ARG A 1108 54.54 -8.49 9.16
C ARG A 1108 54.83 -8.70 7.67
N ASN A 1109 53.80 -8.70 6.82
CA ASN A 1109 53.97 -8.88 5.37
C ASN A 1109 54.75 -7.70 4.75
N THR A 1110 54.52 -6.47 5.24
CA THR A 1110 55.28 -5.26 4.87
C THR A 1110 56.76 -5.41 5.23
N ALA A 1111 57.07 -5.91 6.44
CA ALA A 1111 58.45 -6.16 6.86
C ALA A 1111 59.18 -7.17 5.96
N LEU A 1112 58.49 -8.24 5.53
CA LEU A 1112 59.04 -9.23 4.61
C LEU A 1112 59.33 -8.63 3.22
N VAL A 1113 58.41 -7.85 2.65
CA VAL A 1113 58.65 -7.18 1.36
C VAL A 1113 59.77 -6.14 1.45
N LEU A 1114 59.85 -5.38 2.55
CA LEU A 1114 60.96 -4.44 2.78
C LEU A 1114 62.31 -5.15 2.93
N ARG A 1115 62.35 -6.32 3.60
CA ARG A 1115 63.56 -7.16 3.68
C ARG A 1115 64.00 -7.60 2.28
N ASP A 1116 63.06 -8.06 1.47
CA ASP A 1116 63.35 -8.60 0.13
C ASP A 1116 63.68 -7.48 -0.87
N ALA A 1117 63.23 -6.25 -0.61
CA ALA A 1117 63.69 -5.01 -1.24
C ALA A 1117 65.02 -4.46 -0.68
N ASN A 1118 65.66 -5.16 0.27
CA ASN A 1118 66.88 -4.76 0.99
C ASN A 1118 66.75 -3.43 1.80
N ARG A 1119 65.53 -3.00 2.13
CA ARG A 1119 65.21 -1.81 2.92
C ARG A 1119 65.20 -2.15 4.43
N LEU A 1120 66.30 -2.69 4.92
CA LEU A 1120 66.40 -3.36 6.22
C LEU A 1120 65.99 -2.51 7.45
N PRO A 1121 66.32 -1.21 7.56
CA PRO A 1121 65.88 -0.39 8.70
C PRO A 1121 64.35 -0.22 8.75
N GLU A 1122 63.72 -0.05 7.58
CA GLU A 1122 62.26 0.04 7.46
C GLU A 1122 61.59 -1.31 7.74
N ALA A 1123 62.20 -2.41 7.29
CA ALA A 1123 61.74 -3.77 7.60
C ALA A 1123 61.74 -4.04 9.12
N LEU A 1124 62.81 -3.62 9.82
CA LEU A 1124 62.91 -3.74 11.27
C LEU A 1124 61.88 -2.89 12.00
N ALA A 1125 61.60 -1.67 11.52
CA ALA A 1125 60.53 -0.83 12.06
C ALA A 1125 59.15 -1.49 11.88
N ALA A 1126 58.83 -1.95 10.66
CA ALA A 1126 57.58 -2.63 10.35
C ALA A 1126 57.38 -3.92 11.17
N ALA A 1127 58.44 -4.71 11.39
CA ALA A 1127 58.37 -5.91 12.22
C ALA A 1127 58.10 -5.60 13.70
N ARG A 1128 58.67 -4.51 14.23
CA ARG A 1128 58.37 -4.01 15.59
C ARG A 1128 56.93 -3.50 15.72
N THR A 1129 56.39 -2.83 14.69
CA THR A 1129 54.97 -2.43 14.67
C THR A 1129 54.02 -3.64 14.51
N ALA A 1130 54.43 -4.70 13.81
CA ALA A 1130 53.66 -5.95 13.77
C ALA A 1130 53.53 -6.61 15.16
N LEU A 1131 54.50 -6.37 16.05
CA LEU A 1131 54.54 -6.95 17.40
C LEU A 1131 53.56 -6.26 18.36
N THR A 1132 53.25 -4.98 18.17
CA THR A 1132 52.27 -4.26 19.03
C THR A 1132 50.83 -4.71 18.82
N TYR A 1133 50.53 -5.37 17.71
CA TYR A 1133 49.21 -5.94 17.39
C TYR A 1133 49.17 -7.49 17.45
N ALA A 1134 50.29 -8.14 17.78
CA ALA A 1134 50.44 -9.59 17.75
C ALA A 1134 49.70 -10.30 18.90
N SER A 1135 49.10 -11.46 18.62
CA SER A 1135 48.66 -12.37 19.69
C SER A 1135 49.87 -12.99 20.40
N GLU A 1136 49.70 -13.48 21.63
CA GLU A 1136 50.78 -14.18 22.36
C GLU A 1136 51.39 -15.37 21.58
N GLY A 1137 50.62 -16.00 20.69
CA GLY A 1137 51.10 -17.08 19.83
C GLY A 1137 51.96 -16.62 18.65
N ASP A 1138 51.79 -15.39 18.18
CA ASP A 1138 52.49 -14.84 17.01
C ASP A 1138 53.83 -14.19 17.36
N LYS A 1139 53.97 -13.69 18.60
CA LYS A 1139 55.18 -12.97 19.07
C LYS A 1139 56.50 -13.72 18.79
N PRO A 1140 56.66 -15.02 19.11
CA PRO A 1140 57.94 -15.72 18.89
C PRO A 1140 58.38 -15.74 17.42
N THR A 1141 57.43 -15.72 16.49
CA THR A 1141 57.71 -15.68 15.04
C THR A 1141 58.20 -14.30 14.61
N LEU A 1142 57.66 -13.23 15.22
CA LEU A 1142 58.13 -11.86 14.98
C LEU A 1142 59.48 -11.58 15.66
N ASP A 1143 59.70 -12.06 16.88
CA ASP A 1143 60.99 -11.90 17.57
C ASP A 1143 62.13 -12.57 16.78
N ALA A 1144 61.87 -13.75 16.19
CA ALA A 1144 62.80 -14.42 15.27
C ALA A 1144 63.07 -13.60 13.99
N LEU A 1145 62.04 -12.98 13.40
CA LEU A 1145 62.18 -12.09 12.24
C LEU A 1145 62.97 -10.82 12.58
N ILE A 1146 62.69 -10.21 13.74
CA ILE A 1146 63.40 -9.04 14.26
C ILE A 1146 64.89 -9.37 14.46
N ALA A 1147 65.21 -10.51 15.06
CA ALA A 1147 66.59 -10.96 15.27
C ALA A 1147 67.32 -11.35 13.95
N ASP A 1148 66.62 -11.83 12.93
CA ASP A 1148 67.19 -11.99 11.58
C ASP A 1148 67.49 -10.63 10.92
N LEU A 1149 66.55 -9.67 10.98
CA LEU A 1149 66.72 -8.33 10.42
C LEU A 1149 67.87 -7.55 11.08
N GLN A 1150 67.97 -7.59 12.42
CA GLN A 1150 69.07 -6.95 13.17
C GLN A 1150 70.45 -7.54 12.84
N ARG A 1151 70.54 -8.85 12.55
CA ARG A 1151 71.81 -9.46 12.10
C ARG A 1151 72.17 -9.07 10.67
N ARG A 1152 71.19 -8.77 9.82
CA ARG A 1152 71.39 -8.36 8.42
C ARG A 1152 71.70 -6.88 8.26
N SER A 1153 71.19 -6.01 9.12
CA SER A 1153 71.41 -4.55 9.03
C SER A 1153 72.84 -4.09 9.37
N GLY A 1154 73.64 -4.96 9.97
CA GLY A 1154 74.68 -4.54 10.91
C GLY A 1154 74.06 -4.24 12.28
N GLY A 1155 74.86 -4.39 13.34
CA GLY A 1155 74.46 -4.12 14.73
C GLY A 1155 74.51 -2.64 15.08
#